data_AF-A0A2H5WQG0-F1
#
_entry.id   AF-A0A2H5WQG0-F1
#
_cell.length_a   1.000
_cell.length_b   1.000
_cell.length_c   1.000
_cell.angle_alpha   90.00
_cell.angle_beta   90.00
_cell.angle_gamma   90.00
#
_symmetry.space_group_name_H-M   'P 1'
#
loop_
_entity.id
_entity.type
_entity.pdbx_description
1 polymer ?
#
loop_
_entity_poly.entity_id
_entity_poly.type
_entity_poly.pdbx_seq_one_letter_code
_entity_poly.pdbx_strand_id
1 'polypeptide(L)'
;MIGGNISGINFAGLATGIDTESIIQKLTELQARPLQQLMVRKSQLNARMSAFDQFQGLVRNLQTAAGALSTPSAFNILKGTSSDTNVVTVNPSAEALPGTYEIRISRLAQAHKIVSGAHSSDTAELGVSGRFLLNGKVIEVNANDTLRSVASKINSANAGVTASIIRADGDQYYLTLTANETGKNSQIQLAEIGGNLVLTPTLKLVTYEEFVRNQQANAALSSRFRSATESIGSQLGISGPPSGTIRINGVDIAIDFGTDSLERIASKINGSGAGVTATVETETENGTTYYRLKIDGGSRLPEFEDPDNLLKQLGVLQNRYQNELVQAQDAEFTIDGFTFRRSKNQVSDAIPGVTFTLLSADATNPKTATITLTRDAEAVKKNVQGFVDAYNALVDFIKQNASFNKETLQTGVLFGDTTVSLVRDSILQRIMNPVPGLEGSLRVLAQVGVMLGEDGKLTLNESTLNQKLGEDLNGIIRLFTAQGTTTDPNISFVSATDATRPSPTGGYEVVITQVATKAKAVAGTAQTAARTTSETLTFSGSLFGNETYSITLDPGTTIDDTIARINSDSRLKNLVVASKDSSGRLVIEARNYGSAGSFRVVSNLAAGPDNSGIGTDGIDANGQDVAGTINGEPATGRGQFLTGNSGNPNTDGLQIRVTATTPGTYGVVHFTRGVADLVRLYTRQVTDIVSGDLKYAKDTLQDQIKAIDDQMQRIREEVSRKQLMLREQFARLERSISQMQSQSARLAAMMGGMGAMSLFAR
;
A
#
# COMPACT_ATOMS: atom_id res chain seq x y z
N MET A 1 -53.55 -13.28 -29.96
CA MET A 1 -54.82 -13.37 -30.72
C MET A 1 -55.62 -14.54 -30.19
N ILE A 2 -56.90 -14.29 -29.97
CA ILE A 2 -57.89 -15.17 -29.36
C ILE A 2 -58.08 -16.43 -30.22
N GLY A 3 -58.10 -17.59 -29.58
CA GLY A 3 -58.47 -18.87 -30.20
C GLY A 3 -58.79 -19.86 -29.08
N GLY A 4 -60.03 -19.79 -28.59
CA GLY A 4 -60.50 -20.63 -27.50
C GLY A 4 -60.42 -22.12 -27.85
N ASN A 5 -59.82 -22.89 -26.95
CA ASN A 5 -60.18 -24.28 -26.78
C ASN A 5 -60.91 -24.38 -25.45
N ILE A 6 -62.23 -24.49 -25.58
CA ILE A 6 -63.18 -24.94 -24.58
C ILE A 6 -62.52 -26.01 -23.71
N SER A 7 -62.25 -25.69 -22.45
CA SER A 7 -62.00 -26.68 -21.41
C SER A 7 -63.25 -27.55 -21.33
N GLY A 8 -63.24 -28.67 -22.07
CA GLY A 8 -64.23 -29.72 -21.90
C GLY A 8 -64.18 -30.14 -20.44
N ILE A 9 -65.26 -29.90 -19.72
CA ILE A 9 -65.48 -30.47 -18.40
C ILE A 9 -65.52 -31.99 -18.63
N ASN A 10 -64.40 -32.66 -18.36
CA ASN A 10 -64.32 -34.11 -18.36
C ASN A 10 -65.03 -34.60 -17.11
N PHE A 11 -66.29 -35.01 -17.25
CA PHE A 11 -67.02 -35.71 -16.22
C PHE A 11 -66.51 -37.16 -16.14
N ALA A 12 -65.41 -37.36 -15.40
CA ALA A 12 -64.88 -38.68 -15.09
C ALA A 12 -65.90 -39.49 -14.28
N GLY A 13 -66.04 -40.79 -14.57
CA GLY A 13 -66.74 -41.75 -13.70
C GLY A 13 -68.25 -41.94 -13.88
N LEU A 14 -68.92 -41.24 -14.81
CA LEU A 14 -70.38 -41.35 -14.95
C LEU A 14 -70.90 -42.69 -15.50
N ALA A 15 -70.09 -43.47 -16.21
CA ALA A 15 -70.50 -44.75 -16.79
C ALA A 15 -70.18 -45.97 -15.90
N THR A 16 -69.10 -45.94 -15.12
CA THR A 16 -68.60 -47.12 -14.37
C THR A 16 -68.69 -47.01 -12.86
N GLY A 17 -68.84 -45.80 -12.31
CA GLY A 17 -68.72 -45.55 -10.87
C GLY A 17 -67.29 -45.70 -10.32
N ILE A 18 -66.27 -45.80 -11.19
CA ILE A 18 -64.85 -45.94 -10.79
C ILE A 18 -64.18 -44.56 -10.79
N ASP A 19 -63.54 -44.19 -9.68
CA ASP A 19 -62.72 -42.99 -9.57
C ASP A 19 -61.36 -43.19 -10.27
N THR A 20 -61.37 -43.03 -11.58
CA THR A 20 -60.23 -43.21 -12.47
C THR A 20 -59.10 -42.25 -12.18
N GLU A 21 -59.39 -41.01 -11.74
CA GLU A 21 -58.35 -40.03 -11.42
C GLU A 21 -57.59 -40.44 -10.14
N SER A 22 -58.27 -40.96 -9.12
CA SER A 22 -57.59 -41.50 -7.93
C SER A 22 -56.68 -42.70 -8.23
N ILE A 23 -57.07 -43.55 -9.20
CA ILE A 23 -56.28 -44.71 -9.62
C ILE A 23 -55.05 -44.25 -10.39
N ILE A 24 -55.22 -43.31 -11.32
CA ILE A 24 -54.10 -42.70 -12.06
C ILE A 24 -53.13 -42.06 -11.08
N GLN A 25 -53.62 -41.31 -10.09
CA GLN A 25 -52.80 -40.66 -9.08
C GLN A 25 -52.00 -41.67 -8.26
N LYS A 26 -52.64 -42.72 -7.71
CA LYS A 26 -51.95 -43.78 -6.96
C LYS A 26 -50.91 -44.55 -7.80
N LEU A 27 -51.21 -44.79 -9.08
CA LEU A 27 -50.26 -45.43 -10.01
C LEU A 27 -49.06 -44.52 -10.30
N THR A 28 -49.28 -43.22 -10.50
CA THR A 28 -48.19 -42.26 -10.68
C THR A 28 -47.34 -42.06 -9.43
N GLU A 29 -47.94 -42.08 -8.23
CA GLU A 29 -47.22 -42.03 -6.96
C GLU A 29 -46.32 -43.26 -6.75
N LEU A 30 -46.80 -44.46 -7.10
CA LEU A 30 -46.00 -45.68 -7.05
C LEU A 30 -44.79 -45.60 -7.99
N GLN A 31 -44.99 -45.06 -9.20
CA GLN A 31 -43.92 -44.85 -10.18
C GLN A 31 -42.95 -43.73 -9.79
N ALA A 32 -43.35 -42.81 -8.89
CA ALA A 32 -42.50 -41.75 -8.37
C ALA A 32 -41.60 -42.18 -7.20
N ARG A 33 -41.77 -43.38 -6.62
CA ARG A 33 -40.93 -43.87 -5.50
C ARG A 33 -39.40 -43.80 -5.75
N PRO A 34 -38.87 -44.14 -6.94
CA PRO A 34 -37.44 -44.00 -7.23
C PRO A 34 -36.95 -42.54 -7.13
N LEU A 35 -37.81 -41.55 -7.40
CA LEU A 35 -37.46 -40.13 -7.23
C LEU A 35 -37.17 -39.80 -5.77
N GLN A 36 -37.93 -40.34 -4.82
CA GLN A 36 -37.70 -40.08 -3.40
C GLN A 36 -36.32 -40.60 -2.96
N GLN A 37 -35.93 -41.79 -3.40
CA GLN A 37 -34.61 -42.36 -3.10
C GLN A 37 -33.47 -41.51 -3.71
N LEU A 38 -33.65 -41.07 -4.96
CA LEU A 38 -32.68 -40.18 -5.63
C LEU A 38 -32.60 -38.81 -4.96
N MET A 39 -33.72 -38.24 -4.51
CA MET A 39 -33.74 -36.99 -3.75
C MET A 39 -32.98 -37.10 -2.42
N VAL A 40 -33.16 -38.21 -1.70
CA VAL A 40 -32.40 -38.49 -0.46
C VAL A 40 -30.90 -38.60 -0.78
N ARG A 41 -30.53 -39.35 -1.82
CA ARG A 41 -29.13 -39.50 -2.24
C ARG A 41 -28.52 -38.16 -2.67
N LYS A 42 -29.25 -37.33 -3.43
CA LYS A 42 -28.83 -35.97 -3.79
C LYS A 42 -28.62 -35.11 -2.54
N SER A 43 -29.55 -35.16 -1.59
CA SER A 43 -29.43 -34.43 -0.32
C SER A 43 -28.15 -34.84 0.45
N GLN A 44 -27.84 -36.13 0.51
CA GLN A 44 -26.61 -36.63 1.12
C GLN A 44 -25.34 -36.14 0.40
N LEU A 45 -25.32 -36.14 -0.94
CA LEU A 45 -24.19 -35.60 -1.70
C LEU A 45 -24.05 -34.08 -1.54
N ASN A 46 -25.16 -33.34 -1.48
CA ASN A 46 -25.13 -31.90 -1.19
C ASN A 46 -24.60 -31.62 0.22
N ALA A 47 -25.00 -32.41 1.22
CA ALA A 47 -24.46 -32.28 2.57
C ALA A 47 -22.95 -32.56 2.61
N ARG A 48 -22.46 -33.55 1.84
CA ARG A 48 -21.03 -33.81 1.65
C ARG A 48 -20.31 -32.65 0.98
N MET A 49 -20.89 -32.06 -0.05
CA MET A 49 -20.34 -30.87 -0.71
C MET A 49 -20.14 -29.72 0.30
N SER A 50 -21.17 -29.40 1.07
CA SER A 50 -21.11 -28.36 2.09
C SER A 50 -20.06 -28.66 3.16
N ALA A 51 -19.90 -29.93 3.54
CA ALA A 51 -18.84 -30.34 4.46
C ALA A 51 -17.44 -30.16 3.85
N PHE A 52 -17.24 -30.46 2.57
CA PHE A 52 -15.99 -30.17 1.87
C PHE A 52 -15.70 -28.67 1.76
N ASP A 53 -16.72 -27.83 1.55
CA ASP A 53 -16.57 -26.37 1.55
C ASP A 53 -16.10 -25.86 2.92
N GLN A 54 -16.71 -26.36 4.00
CA GLN A 54 -16.30 -26.03 5.37
C GLN A 54 -14.87 -26.50 5.66
N PHE A 55 -14.53 -27.74 5.28
CA PHE A 55 -13.18 -28.28 5.42
C PHE A 55 -12.16 -27.44 4.66
N GLN A 56 -12.45 -27.08 3.40
CA GLN A 56 -11.60 -26.21 2.58
C GLN A 56 -11.40 -24.84 3.24
N GLY A 57 -12.45 -24.28 3.85
CA GLY A 57 -12.36 -23.06 4.65
C GLY A 57 -11.39 -23.19 5.84
N LEU A 58 -11.47 -24.30 6.59
CA LEU A 58 -10.57 -24.57 7.71
C LEU A 58 -9.10 -24.77 7.26
N VAL A 59 -8.88 -25.48 6.15
CA VAL A 59 -7.54 -25.64 5.56
C VAL A 59 -6.95 -24.29 5.14
N ARG A 60 -7.76 -23.39 4.56
CA ARG A 60 -7.33 -22.02 4.21
C ARG A 60 -7.05 -21.16 5.44
N ASN A 61 -7.82 -21.33 6.53
CA ASN A 61 -7.54 -20.65 7.79
C ASN A 61 -6.19 -21.10 8.36
N LEU A 62 -5.90 -22.40 8.33
CA LEU A 62 -4.58 -22.92 8.70
C LEU A 62 -3.48 -22.42 7.77
N GLN A 63 -3.71 -22.38 6.45
CA GLN A 63 -2.78 -21.78 5.49
C GLN A 63 -2.45 -20.34 5.85
N THR A 64 -3.45 -19.56 6.30
CA THR A 64 -3.27 -18.15 6.68
C THR A 64 -2.47 -18.03 7.97
N ALA A 65 -2.79 -18.82 9.00
CA ALA A 65 -2.05 -18.83 10.26
C ALA A 65 -0.59 -19.29 10.07
N ALA A 66 -0.38 -20.33 9.26
CA ALA A 66 0.95 -20.79 8.85
C ALA A 66 1.69 -19.73 8.03
N GLY A 67 0.98 -19.02 7.13
CA GLY A 67 1.51 -17.90 6.36
C GLY A 67 2.04 -16.77 7.23
N ALA A 68 1.29 -16.38 8.27
CA ALA A 68 1.76 -15.36 9.22
C ALA A 68 3.09 -15.77 9.86
N LEU A 69 3.21 -17.02 10.33
CA LEU A 69 4.43 -17.55 10.95
C LEU A 69 5.55 -17.89 9.96
N SER A 70 5.29 -17.93 8.67
CA SER A 70 6.32 -18.21 7.66
C SER A 70 7.26 -17.02 7.40
N THR A 71 7.02 -15.88 8.04
CA THR A 71 7.81 -14.65 7.88
C THR A 71 8.67 -14.35 9.12
N PRO A 72 9.94 -13.93 8.96
CA PRO A 72 10.79 -13.57 10.12
C PRO A 72 10.23 -12.43 10.97
N SER A 73 9.50 -11.49 10.37
CA SER A 73 8.84 -10.38 11.08
C SER A 73 7.81 -10.84 12.11
N ALA A 74 7.25 -12.04 11.98
CA ALA A 74 6.32 -12.60 12.95
C ALA A 74 6.95 -12.90 14.32
N PHE A 75 8.28 -12.92 14.38
CA PHE A 75 9.07 -13.22 15.58
C PHE A 75 9.88 -12.01 16.08
N ASN A 76 10.06 -10.99 15.23
CA ASN A 76 10.75 -9.74 15.55
C ASN A 76 9.76 -8.61 15.84
N ILE A 77 8.68 -8.92 16.56
CA ILE A 77 7.67 -7.93 16.95
C ILE A 77 8.25 -7.11 18.10
N LEU A 78 8.18 -5.78 18.00
CA LEU A 78 8.57 -4.88 19.07
C LEU A 78 7.35 -4.29 19.76
N LYS A 79 7.48 -4.12 21.08
CA LYS A 79 6.57 -3.40 21.93
C LYS A 79 7.27 -2.16 22.47
N GLY A 80 6.63 -1.01 22.29
CA GLY A 80 7.05 0.24 22.93
C GLY A 80 6.25 0.46 24.20
N THR A 81 6.92 0.81 25.29
CA THR A 81 6.29 1.31 26.52
C THR A 81 6.82 2.70 26.83
N SER A 82 6.01 3.49 27.53
CA SER A 82 6.41 4.80 28.06
C SER A 82 6.26 4.78 29.57
N SER A 83 7.22 5.38 30.30
CA SER A 83 7.11 5.56 31.74
C SER A 83 5.99 6.53 32.14
N ASP A 84 5.55 7.41 31.22
CA ASP A 84 4.40 8.30 31.40
C ASP A 84 3.70 8.54 30.05
N THR A 85 2.57 7.85 29.85
CA THR A 85 1.77 7.95 28.62
C THR A 85 0.99 9.26 28.48
N ASN A 86 0.95 10.11 29.51
CA ASN A 86 0.41 11.46 29.41
C ASN A 86 1.43 12.47 28.89
N VAL A 87 2.72 12.10 28.89
CA VAL A 87 3.83 12.93 28.40
C VAL A 87 4.23 12.50 26.99
N VAL A 88 4.46 11.19 26.79
CA VAL A 88 4.80 10.61 25.48
C VAL A 88 4.14 9.25 25.28
N THR A 89 3.62 9.00 24.08
CA THR A 89 3.29 7.65 23.59
C THR A 89 4.24 7.23 22.48
N VAL A 90 4.45 5.92 22.33
CA VAL A 90 5.42 5.36 21.37
C VAL A 90 4.81 4.18 20.61
N ASN A 91 5.10 4.09 19.32
CA ASN A 91 4.70 3.03 18.42
C ASN A 91 5.91 2.63 17.54
N PRO A 92 6.63 1.55 17.88
CA PRO A 92 7.73 1.04 17.06
C PRO A 92 7.20 0.30 15.82
N SER A 93 7.95 0.37 14.73
CA SER A 93 7.79 -0.49 13.56
C SER A 93 8.63 -1.76 13.67
N ALA A 94 8.52 -2.66 12.70
CA ALA A 94 9.34 -3.88 12.62
C ALA A 94 10.84 -3.61 12.36
N GLU A 95 11.20 -2.38 11.93
CA GLU A 95 12.58 -1.97 11.67
C GLU A 95 13.25 -1.34 12.90
N ALA A 96 12.49 -1.01 13.94
CA ALA A 96 13.07 -0.51 15.17
C ALA A 96 13.96 -1.58 15.83
N LEU A 97 14.89 -1.11 16.65
CA LEU A 97 15.75 -1.98 17.47
C LEU A 97 15.37 -1.83 18.95
N PRO A 98 15.51 -2.90 19.77
CA PRO A 98 15.35 -2.77 21.21
C PRO A 98 16.27 -1.70 21.79
N GLY A 99 15.77 -0.93 22.74
CA GLY A 99 16.50 0.19 23.33
C GLY A 99 15.64 1.02 24.27
N THR A 100 16.29 1.88 25.05
CA THR A 100 15.64 2.78 25.99
C THR A 100 16.08 4.20 25.69
N TYR A 101 15.14 5.13 25.63
CA TYR A 101 15.40 6.53 25.30
C TYR A 101 14.71 7.44 26.32
N GLU A 102 15.44 8.37 26.92
CA GLU A 102 14.88 9.43 27.75
C GLU A 102 14.42 10.59 26.87
N ILE A 103 13.14 10.94 26.94
CA ILE A 103 12.55 12.07 26.22
C ILE A 103 12.20 13.16 27.23
N ARG A 104 12.72 14.38 27.00
CA ARG A 104 12.39 15.57 27.81
C ARG A 104 11.77 16.63 26.91
N ILE A 105 10.54 17.04 27.19
CA ILE A 105 9.77 17.95 26.33
C ILE A 105 9.66 19.32 27.00
N SER A 106 10.27 20.33 26.38
CA SER A 106 10.21 21.71 26.84
C SER A 106 9.07 22.48 26.18
N ARG A 107 8.75 22.19 24.92
CA ARG A 107 7.64 22.83 24.18
C ARG A 107 6.94 21.85 23.25
N LEU A 108 5.63 22.01 23.10
CA LEU A 108 4.85 21.36 22.04
C LEU A 108 4.76 22.28 20.83
N ALA A 109 4.64 21.68 19.65
CA ALA A 109 4.28 22.40 18.45
C ALA A 109 2.85 22.93 18.61
N GLN A 110 2.63 24.20 18.28
CA GLN A 110 1.31 24.84 18.33
C GLN A 110 0.91 25.36 16.95
N ALA A 111 -0.39 25.32 16.67
CA ALA A 111 -0.99 25.91 15.49
C ALA A 111 -1.29 27.38 15.77
N HIS A 112 -0.85 28.26 14.89
CA HIS A 112 -1.06 29.69 15.04
C HIS A 112 -2.55 30.05 15.05
N LYS A 113 -2.96 30.95 15.94
CA LYS A 113 -4.35 31.40 16.04
C LYS A 113 -4.42 32.90 16.27
N ILE A 114 -5.14 33.58 15.38
CA ILE A 114 -5.40 35.02 15.47
C ILE A 114 -6.90 35.29 15.46
N VAL A 115 -7.28 36.42 16.04
CA VAL A 115 -8.67 36.85 16.17
C VAL A 115 -8.81 38.31 15.81
N SER A 116 -9.89 38.63 15.11
CA SER A 116 -10.22 40.01 14.75
C SER A 116 -10.50 40.88 15.98
N GLY A 117 -10.66 42.19 15.78
CA GLY A 117 -11.41 43.05 16.71
C GLY A 117 -12.91 42.72 16.68
N ALA A 118 -13.66 43.34 17.61
CA ALA A 118 -15.10 43.12 17.73
C ALA A 118 -15.90 43.73 16.56
N HIS A 119 -16.89 42.98 16.07
CA HIS A 119 -17.90 43.40 15.09
C HIS A 119 -19.28 43.40 15.74
N SER A 120 -20.16 44.34 15.36
CA SER A 120 -21.53 44.43 15.89
C SER A 120 -22.51 43.46 15.24
N SER A 121 -22.14 42.83 14.11
CA SER A 121 -22.95 41.85 13.40
C SER A 121 -22.06 40.94 12.56
N ASP A 122 -22.43 39.67 12.44
CA ASP A 122 -21.82 38.70 11.52
C ASP A 122 -22.57 38.57 10.17
N THR A 123 -23.76 39.18 10.07
CA THR A 123 -24.65 39.14 8.89
C THR A 123 -24.84 40.49 8.22
N ALA A 124 -24.39 41.59 8.82
CA ALA A 124 -24.39 42.90 8.15
C ALA A 124 -23.35 42.91 7.02
N GLU A 125 -23.67 43.60 5.93
CA GLU A 125 -22.76 43.84 4.82
C GLU A 125 -21.59 44.70 5.28
N LEU A 126 -20.36 44.35 4.86
CA LEU A 126 -19.13 45.03 5.25
C LEU A 126 -18.97 46.40 4.56
N GLY A 127 -19.68 46.63 3.44
CA GLY A 127 -19.70 47.92 2.73
C GLY A 127 -18.38 48.30 2.06
N VAL A 128 -17.39 47.41 2.01
CA VAL A 128 -16.07 47.64 1.40
C VAL A 128 -15.78 46.57 0.36
N SER A 129 -15.09 46.94 -0.72
CA SER A 129 -14.56 45.97 -1.70
C SER A 129 -13.04 46.06 -1.75
N GLY A 130 -12.36 44.93 -1.75
CA GLY A 130 -10.90 44.86 -1.78
C GLY A 130 -10.41 43.42 -1.76
N ARG A 131 -9.09 43.23 -1.70
CA ARG A 131 -8.49 41.90 -1.69
C ARG A 131 -7.32 41.86 -0.74
N PHE A 132 -7.08 40.70 -0.15
CA PHE A 132 -5.90 40.46 0.67
C PHE A 132 -5.30 39.08 0.40
N LEU A 133 -4.01 38.92 0.67
CA LEU A 133 -3.33 37.64 0.70
C LEU A 133 -3.48 36.99 2.08
N LEU A 134 -3.81 35.70 2.07
CA LEU A 134 -3.80 34.81 3.22
C LEU A 134 -2.92 33.61 2.91
N ASN A 135 -1.77 33.49 3.56
CA ASN A 135 -0.77 32.43 3.28
C ASN A 135 -0.45 32.28 1.77
N GLY A 136 -0.35 33.41 1.05
CA GLY A 136 -0.08 33.44 -0.39
C GLY A 136 -1.30 33.14 -1.29
N LYS A 137 -2.51 33.01 -0.74
CA LYS A 137 -3.76 32.89 -1.49
C LYS A 137 -4.54 34.19 -1.46
N VAL A 138 -5.08 34.61 -2.60
CA VAL A 138 -5.94 35.81 -2.69
C VAL A 138 -7.32 35.50 -2.12
N ILE A 139 -7.80 36.37 -1.23
CA ILE A 139 -9.16 36.42 -0.74
C ILE A 139 -9.79 37.73 -1.23
N GLU A 140 -10.90 37.62 -1.95
CA GLU A 140 -11.65 38.77 -2.46
C GLU A 140 -12.84 39.08 -1.55
N VAL A 141 -12.93 40.34 -1.12
CA VAL A 141 -14.02 40.89 -0.32
C VAL A 141 -14.82 41.85 -1.18
N ASN A 142 -16.13 41.65 -1.24
CA ASN A 142 -17.09 42.50 -1.96
C ASN A 142 -17.90 43.33 -0.97
N ALA A 143 -18.46 44.45 -1.42
CA ALA A 143 -19.23 45.35 -0.56
C ALA A 143 -20.41 44.66 0.15
N ASN A 144 -21.05 43.71 -0.53
CA ASN A 144 -22.17 42.93 -0.02
C ASN A 144 -21.76 41.68 0.79
N ASP A 145 -20.45 41.42 0.94
CA ASP A 145 -20.02 40.34 1.82
C ASP A 145 -20.31 40.69 3.28
N THR A 146 -20.63 39.65 4.04
CA THR A 146 -20.75 39.66 5.50
C THR A 146 -19.55 38.96 6.13
N LEU A 147 -19.36 39.09 7.45
CA LEU A 147 -18.30 38.36 8.17
C LEU A 147 -18.41 36.84 7.93
N ARG A 148 -19.65 36.30 7.90
CA ARG A 148 -19.93 34.88 7.55
C ARG A 148 -19.44 34.51 6.17
N SER A 149 -19.75 35.34 5.17
CA SER A 149 -19.33 35.06 3.80
C SER A 149 -17.81 35.13 3.63
N VAL A 150 -17.13 36.05 4.34
CA VAL A 150 -15.65 36.13 4.35
C VAL A 150 -15.05 34.88 4.99
N ALA A 151 -15.58 34.41 6.12
CA ALA A 151 -15.13 33.16 6.73
C ALA A 151 -15.30 31.97 5.77
N SER A 152 -16.45 31.88 5.08
CA SER A 152 -16.69 30.85 4.06
C SER A 152 -15.72 30.94 2.88
N LYS A 153 -15.41 32.16 2.39
CA LYS A 153 -14.44 32.39 1.33
C LYS A 153 -13.04 31.94 1.75
N ILE A 154 -12.61 32.27 2.97
CA ILE A 154 -11.33 31.81 3.52
C ILE A 154 -11.26 30.28 3.57
N ASN A 155 -12.29 29.63 4.10
CA ASN A 155 -12.35 28.17 4.19
C ASN A 155 -12.35 27.51 2.79
N SER A 156 -12.96 28.16 1.80
CA SER A 156 -13.00 27.67 0.42
C SER A 156 -11.67 27.90 -0.34
N ALA A 157 -10.87 28.88 0.08
CA ALA A 157 -9.60 29.21 -0.57
C ALA A 157 -8.48 28.18 -0.32
N ASN A 158 -8.67 27.24 0.62
CA ASN A 158 -7.68 26.25 1.02
C ASN A 158 -6.32 26.86 1.39
N ALA A 159 -6.32 28.00 2.07
CA ALA A 159 -5.12 28.74 2.45
C ALA A 159 -4.36 28.15 3.65
N GLY A 160 -4.61 26.88 4.01
CA GLY A 160 -3.98 26.24 5.17
C GLY A 160 -4.47 26.76 6.53
N VAL A 161 -5.59 27.47 6.57
CA VAL A 161 -6.24 27.95 7.80
C VAL A 161 -7.73 27.61 7.78
N THR A 162 -8.30 27.50 8.97
CA THR A 162 -9.75 27.43 9.21
C THR A 162 -10.23 28.75 9.79
N ALA A 163 -11.21 29.36 9.14
CA ALA A 163 -11.92 30.53 9.60
C ALA A 163 -13.23 30.15 10.31
N SER A 164 -13.50 30.77 11.45
CA SER A 164 -14.76 30.62 12.17
C SER A 164 -15.18 31.93 12.83
N ILE A 165 -16.47 32.04 13.18
CA ILE A 165 -17.00 33.21 13.88
C ILE A 165 -17.39 32.81 15.30
N ILE A 166 -16.91 33.58 16.26
CA ILE A 166 -17.28 33.46 17.67
C ILE A 166 -18.18 34.63 18.02
N ARG A 167 -19.33 34.35 18.64
CA ARG A 167 -20.19 35.36 19.26
C ARG A 167 -19.86 35.43 20.76
N ALA A 168 -19.49 36.61 21.23
CA ALA A 168 -19.36 36.91 22.66
C ALA A 168 -20.63 37.63 23.18
N ASP A 169 -20.64 37.97 24.48
CA ASP A 169 -21.74 38.72 25.08
C ASP A 169 -21.91 40.12 24.44
N GLY A 170 -23.15 40.62 24.38
CA GLY A 170 -23.44 41.99 23.93
C GLY A 170 -23.30 42.25 22.42
N ASP A 171 -23.84 41.37 21.57
CA ASP A 171 -23.83 41.47 20.10
C ASP A 171 -22.44 41.73 19.49
N GLN A 172 -21.41 41.13 20.08
CA GLN A 172 -20.04 41.16 19.58
C GLN A 172 -19.67 39.87 18.85
N TYR A 173 -19.14 40.01 17.65
CA TYR A 173 -18.71 38.91 16.79
C TYR A 173 -17.23 39.04 16.44
N TYR A 174 -16.52 37.92 16.41
CA TYR A 174 -15.09 37.85 16.15
C TYR A 174 -14.80 36.81 15.07
N LEU A 175 -14.06 37.19 14.04
CA LEU A 175 -13.50 36.26 13.05
C LEU A 175 -12.21 35.68 13.62
N THR A 176 -12.14 34.36 13.74
CA THR A 176 -10.93 33.64 14.17
C THR A 176 -10.35 32.88 13.01
N LEU A 177 -9.03 32.96 12.85
CA LEU A 177 -8.27 32.18 11.89
C LEU A 177 -7.32 31.28 12.66
N THR A 178 -7.44 29.96 12.46
CA THR A 178 -6.57 28.96 13.09
C THR A 178 -5.83 28.21 11.99
N ALA A 179 -4.51 28.11 12.08
CA ALA A 179 -3.73 27.31 11.15
C ALA A 179 -4.10 25.83 11.26
N ASN A 180 -4.14 25.12 10.13
CA ASN A 180 -4.51 23.70 10.11
C ASN A 180 -3.36 22.77 10.53
N GLU A 181 -2.14 23.30 10.55
CA GLU A 181 -0.92 22.59 10.95
C GLU A 181 -0.29 23.30 12.15
N THR A 182 0.55 22.59 12.90
CA THR A 182 1.36 23.17 13.98
C THR A 182 2.74 23.57 13.48
N GLY A 183 3.53 24.22 14.33
CA GLY A 183 4.92 24.56 14.05
C GLY A 183 5.09 26.03 13.71
N LYS A 184 6.33 26.50 13.72
CA LYS A 184 6.69 27.90 13.41
C LYS A 184 6.24 28.31 12.00
N ASN A 185 6.31 27.38 11.05
CA ASN A 185 5.88 27.59 9.66
C ASN A 185 4.35 27.70 9.51
N SER A 186 3.56 27.38 10.55
CA SER A 186 2.10 27.55 10.54
C SER A 186 1.66 29.02 10.73
N GLN A 187 2.61 29.95 10.92
CA GLN A 187 2.29 31.35 11.14
C GLN A 187 1.49 31.94 9.98
N ILE A 188 0.29 32.42 10.30
CA ILE A 188 -0.68 32.98 9.36
C ILE A 188 -0.13 34.26 8.77
N GLN A 189 -0.18 34.39 7.45
CA GLN A 189 0.34 35.53 6.71
C GLN A 189 -0.85 36.35 6.19
N LEU A 190 -0.85 37.65 6.45
CA LEU A 190 -1.87 38.58 5.95
C LEU A 190 -1.20 39.79 5.29
N ALA A 191 -1.66 40.16 4.09
CA ALA A 191 -1.22 41.38 3.41
C ALA A 191 -2.33 41.94 2.51
N GLU A 192 -2.51 43.25 2.50
CA GLU A 192 -3.44 43.91 1.58
C GLU A 192 -2.95 43.81 0.12
N ILE A 193 -3.88 43.74 -0.83
CA ILE A 193 -3.56 43.79 -2.27
C ILE A 193 -4.18 45.06 -2.88
N GLY A 194 -3.31 45.97 -3.34
CA GLY A 194 -3.73 47.26 -3.90
C GLY A 194 -4.08 48.28 -2.82
N GLY A 195 -4.83 49.33 -3.20
CA GLY A 195 -5.12 50.48 -2.33
C GLY A 195 -6.39 50.36 -1.46
N ASN A 196 -7.25 49.37 -1.70
CA ASN A 196 -8.48 49.20 -0.94
C ASN A 196 -8.21 48.32 0.29
N LEU A 197 -8.16 48.94 1.47
CA LEU A 197 -7.85 48.25 2.73
C LEU A 197 -9.07 47.50 3.29
N VAL A 198 -8.92 46.21 3.55
CA VAL A 198 -9.99 45.35 4.12
C VAL A 198 -9.60 44.66 5.42
N LEU A 199 -8.31 44.36 5.63
CA LEU A 199 -7.79 43.75 6.86
C LEU A 199 -7.92 44.70 8.06
N THR A 200 -7.69 45.99 7.85
CA THR A 200 -7.97 47.06 8.81
C THR A 200 -8.35 48.34 8.05
N PRO A 201 -9.37 49.10 8.49
CA PRO A 201 -10.12 48.96 9.75
C PRO A 201 -11.31 47.99 9.67
N THR A 202 -11.62 47.41 8.50
CA THR A 202 -12.87 46.67 8.31
C THR A 202 -12.89 45.33 9.01
N LEU A 203 -12.08 44.35 8.58
CA LEU A 203 -12.05 43.01 9.19
C LEU A 203 -11.39 43.01 10.57
N LYS A 204 -10.56 44.02 10.88
CA LYS A 204 -9.84 44.18 12.14
C LYS A 204 -8.93 42.99 12.46
N LEU A 205 -8.28 42.38 11.47
CA LEU A 205 -7.38 41.23 11.67
C LEU A 205 -5.95 41.66 12.00
N VAL A 206 -5.57 42.88 11.64
CA VAL A 206 -4.23 43.46 11.86
C VAL A 206 -4.33 44.89 12.39
N THR A 207 -3.26 45.42 12.98
CA THR A 207 -3.12 46.84 13.32
C THR A 207 -2.42 47.61 12.19
N TYR A 208 -2.31 48.93 12.31
CA TYR A 208 -1.50 49.75 11.39
C TYR A 208 0.01 49.67 11.69
N GLU A 209 0.42 49.03 12.80
CA GLU A 209 1.84 48.93 13.15
C GLU A 209 2.54 47.90 12.26
N GLU A 210 3.62 48.31 11.61
CA GLU A 210 4.40 47.49 10.68
C GLU A 210 5.76 47.13 11.27
N PHE A 211 6.26 45.95 10.91
CA PHE A 211 7.59 45.50 11.26
C PHE A 211 8.20 44.65 10.14
N VAL A 212 9.54 44.55 10.13
CA VAL A 212 10.25 43.62 9.25
C VAL A 212 9.99 42.20 9.71
N ARG A 213 9.31 41.43 8.87
CA ARG A 213 8.79 40.12 9.24
C ARG A 213 9.88 39.09 9.47
N ASN A 214 10.79 38.98 8.49
CA ASN A 214 11.86 38.00 8.50
C ASN A 214 13.20 38.71 8.52
N GLN A 215 13.59 39.18 9.69
CA GLN A 215 14.88 39.84 9.87
C GLN A 215 15.99 38.81 10.11
N GLN A 216 17.11 38.98 9.41
CA GLN A 216 18.36 38.26 9.66
C GLN A 216 19.48 39.29 9.79
N ALA A 217 19.91 39.54 11.03
CA ALA A 217 20.84 40.63 11.34
C ALA A 217 20.36 41.98 10.75
N ASN A 218 21.11 42.56 9.82
CA ASN A 218 20.80 43.81 9.14
C ASN A 218 20.07 43.62 7.80
N ALA A 219 19.54 42.42 7.53
CA ALA A 219 18.82 42.11 6.31
C ALA A 219 17.35 41.78 6.56
N ALA A 220 16.50 42.13 5.60
CA ALA A 220 15.09 41.73 5.55
C ALA A 220 14.89 40.68 4.45
N LEU A 221 14.15 39.62 4.75
CA LEU A 221 13.85 38.54 3.80
C LEU A 221 12.36 38.52 3.45
N SER A 222 12.06 38.24 2.18
CA SER A 222 10.70 37.97 1.72
C SER A 222 10.16 36.65 2.29
N SER A 223 8.88 36.36 2.07
CA SER A 223 8.34 35.00 2.13
C SER A 223 9.03 34.07 1.12
N ARG A 224 8.79 32.76 1.24
CA ARG A 224 9.31 31.75 0.33
C ARG A 224 8.49 31.68 -0.96
N PHE A 225 9.20 31.59 -2.09
CA PHE A 225 8.65 31.47 -3.44
C PHE A 225 9.15 30.17 -4.11
N ARG A 226 8.45 29.73 -5.16
CA ARG A 226 8.75 28.48 -5.88
C ARG A 226 9.75 28.67 -7.01
N SER A 227 9.90 29.90 -7.49
CA SER A 227 10.79 30.25 -8.59
C SER A 227 11.45 31.60 -8.34
N ALA A 228 12.72 31.72 -8.73
CA ALA A 228 13.44 32.98 -8.76
C ALA A 228 13.13 33.82 -10.02
N THR A 229 12.66 33.17 -11.08
CA THR A 229 12.57 33.71 -12.45
C THR A 229 11.14 33.99 -12.93
N GLU A 230 10.13 33.36 -12.32
CA GLU A 230 8.72 33.64 -12.63
C GLU A 230 8.22 34.93 -11.96
N SER A 231 7.26 35.62 -12.57
CA SER A 231 6.72 36.86 -12.00
C SER A 231 5.99 36.61 -10.68
N ILE A 232 6.10 37.56 -9.74
CA ILE A 232 5.52 37.43 -8.39
C ILE A 232 4.00 37.22 -8.46
N GLY A 233 3.31 37.92 -9.34
CA GLY A 233 1.86 37.81 -9.54
C GLY A 233 1.43 36.42 -9.98
N SER A 234 2.20 35.77 -10.86
CA SER A 234 1.95 34.39 -11.28
C SER A 234 2.17 33.42 -10.12
N GLN A 235 3.26 33.58 -9.37
CA GLN A 235 3.59 32.73 -8.23
C GLN A 235 2.58 32.83 -7.07
N LEU A 236 1.99 34.02 -6.88
CA LEU A 236 0.93 34.27 -5.88
C LEU A 236 -0.49 33.99 -6.41
N GLY A 237 -0.64 33.67 -7.70
CA GLY A 237 -1.94 33.43 -8.33
C GLY A 237 -2.86 34.66 -8.34
N ILE A 238 -2.29 35.86 -8.43
CA ILE A 238 -3.05 37.12 -8.42
C ILE A 238 -3.54 37.43 -9.83
N SER A 239 -4.85 37.51 -10.04
CA SER A 239 -5.44 38.08 -11.25
C SER A 239 -5.32 39.60 -11.22
N GLY A 240 -4.84 40.23 -12.31
CA GLY A 240 -4.46 41.65 -12.29
C GLY A 240 -3.44 41.97 -11.18
N PRO A 241 -2.19 41.47 -11.29
CA PRO A 241 -1.15 41.74 -10.29
C PRO A 241 -0.92 43.24 -10.12
N PRO A 242 -0.71 43.73 -8.88
CA PRO A 242 -0.46 45.14 -8.65
C PRO A 242 0.94 45.56 -9.13
N SER A 243 1.05 46.84 -9.49
CA SER A 243 2.32 47.54 -9.72
C SER A 243 2.31 48.82 -8.90
N GLY A 244 3.47 49.26 -8.43
CA GLY A 244 3.58 50.43 -7.57
C GLY A 244 5.03 50.72 -7.18
N THR A 245 5.19 51.52 -6.14
CA THR A 245 6.49 51.96 -5.64
C THR A 245 6.73 51.42 -4.24
N ILE A 246 7.93 50.90 -4.01
CA ILE A 246 8.46 50.67 -2.66
C ILE A 246 9.52 51.72 -2.38
N ARG A 247 9.74 52.05 -1.10
CA ARG A 247 10.81 52.95 -0.71
C ARG A 247 11.81 52.27 0.21
N ILE A 248 13.09 52.37 -0.11
CA ILE A 248 14.19 51.83 0.71
C ILE A 248 15.18 52.95 0.98
N ASN A 249 15.43 53.25 2.26
CA ASN A 249 16.30 54.36 2.69
C ASN A 249 15.96 55.70 1.99
N GLY A 250 14.67 55.98 1.80
CA GLY A 250 14.20 57.19 1.13
C GLY A 250 14.26 57.18 -0.40
N VAL A 251 14.69 56.09 -1.04
CA VAL A 251 14.75 55.94 -2.51
C VAL A 251 13.57 55.14 -3.04
N ASP A 252 12.86 55.72 -4.01
CA ASP A 252 11.71 55.10 -4.68
C ASP A 252 12.14 54.07 -5.73
N ILE A 253 11.49 52.90 -5.72
CA ILE A 253 11.79 51.78 -6.61
C ILE A 253 10.47 51.23 -7.16
N ALA A 254 10.31 51.30 -8.48
CA ALA A 254 9.11 50.82 -9.16
C ALA A 254 9.12 49.29 -9.34
N ILE A 255 8.12 48.62 -8.78
CA ILE A 255 7.93 47.17 -8.80
C ILE A 255 6.60 46.83 -9.48
N ASP A 256 6.62 45.85 -10.38
CA ASP A 256 5.43 45.35 -11.07
C ASP A 256 5.34 43.83 -10.91
N PHE A 257 4.40 43.35 -10.11
CA PHE A 257 4.24 41.90 -9.90
C PHE A 257 3.75 41.15 -11.14
N GLY A 258 3.22 41.84 -12.15
CA GLY A 258 2.87 41.22 -13.43
C GLY A 258 4.08 40.75 -14.21
N THR A 259 5.20 41.49 -14.12
CA THR A 259 6.39 41.28 -14.96
C THR A 259 7.68 40.99 -14.20
N ASP A 260 7.81 41.42 -12.95
CA ASP A 260 9.01 41.24 -12.17
C ASP A 260 9.00 39.92 -11.38
N SER A 261 10.12 39.21 -11.46
CA SER A 261 10.49 38.05 -10.64
C SER A 261 11.36 38.47 -9.45
N LEU A 262 11.67 37.54 -8.53
CA LEU A 262 12.59 37.84 -7.42
C LEU A 262 13.95 38.35 -7.91
N GLU A 263 14.52 37.75 -8.96
CA GLU A 263 15.80 38.20 -9.55
C GLU A 263 15.71 39.59 -10.15
N ARG A 264 14.59 39.90 -10.83
CA ARG A 264 14.36 41.23 -11.40
C ARG A 264 14.19 42.28 -10.30
N ILE A 265 13.44 41.97 -9.24
CA ILE A 265 13.27 42.84 -8.08
C ILE A 265 14.63 43.09 -7.40
N ALA A 266 15.43 42.05 -7.19
CA ALA A 266 16.78 42.20 -6.63
C ALA A 266 17.66 43.11 -7.51
N SER A 267 17.62 42.92 -8.82
CA SER A 267 18.36 43.76 -9.79
C SER A 267 17.92 45.23 -9.75
N LYS A 268 16.60 45.48 -9.68
CA LYS A 268 16.04 46.83 -9.54
C LYS A 268 16.48 47.51 -8.23
N ILE A 269 16.49 46.77 -7.13
CA ILE A 269 16.95 47.30 -5.84
C ILE A 269 18.45 47.61 -5.88
N ASN A 270 19.28 46.73 -6.45
CA ASN A 270 20.72 46.98 -6.58
C ASN A 270 21.03 48.17 -7.51
N GLY A 271 20.21 48.39 -8.54
CA GLY A 271 20.36 49.48 -9.50
C GLY A 271 19.79 50.83 -9.03
N SER A 272 19.08 50.90 -7.91
CA SER A 272 18.38 52.13 -7.47
C SER A 272 19.26 53.13 -6.75
N GLY A 273 20.42 52.70 -6.24
CA GLY A 273 21.27 53.54 -5.37
C GLY A 273 20.78 53.65 -3.93
N ALA A 274 19.83 52.81 -3.48
CA ALA A 274 19.30 52.80 -2.11
C ALA A 274 20.30 52.41 -1.00
N GLY A 275 21.57 52.13 -1.34
CA GLY A 275 22.61 51.79 -0.37
C GLY A 275 22.42 50.42 0.30
N VAL A 276 21.76 49.49 -0.39
CA VAL A 276 21.52 48.11 0.07
C VAL A 276 22.03 47.11 -0.97
N THR A 277 22.23 45.86 -0.55
CA THR A 277 22.50 44.73 -1.45
C THR A 277 21.32 43.77 -1.43
N ALA A 278 20.69 43.57 -2.58
CA ALA A 278 19.60 42.61 -2.76
C ALA A 278 20.07 41.34 -3.49
N THR A 279 19.74 40.17 -2.95
CA THR A 279 20.08 38.87 -3.52
C THR A 279 18.91 37.90 -3.43
N VAL A 280 18.89 36.88 -4.30
CA VAL A 280 17.95 35.75 -4.16
C VAL A 280 18.66 34.60 -3.46
N GLU A 281 18.20 34.25 -2.26
CA GLU A 281 18.72 33.12 -1.49
C GLU A 281 17.85 31.87 -1.72
N THR A 282 18.50 30.71 -1.75
CA THR A 282 17.84 29.40 -1.87
C THR A 282 17.76 28.70 -0.53
N GLU A 283 16.61 28.13 -0.21
CA GLU A 283 16.36 27.34 1.00
C GLU A 283 15.75 25.99 0.60
N THR A 284 16.30 24.87 1.06
CA THR A 284 15.73 23.53 0.78
C THR A 284 15.18 22.93 2.06
N GLU A 285 13.89 22.62 2.06
CA GLU A 285 13.19 21.96 3.17
C GLU A 285 12.44 20.74 2.65
N ASN A 286 12.66 19.57 3.28
CA ASN A 286 12.04 18.30 2.89
C ASN A 286 12.18 17.97 1.39
N GLY A 287 13.36 18.23 0.82
CA GLY A 287 13.65 18.00 -0.60
C GLY A 287 13.03 19.00 -1.57
N THR A 288 12.33 20.03 -1.08
CA THR A 288 11.75 21.09 -1.90
C THR A 288 12.58 22.37 -1.77
N THR A 289 13.04 22.91 -2.91
CA THR A 289 13.77 24.18 -2.96
C THR A 289 12.80 25.37 -3.03
N TYR A 290 13.11 26.39 -2.26
CA TYR A 290 12.40 27.66 -2.16
C TYR A 290 13.38 28.81 -2.40
N TYR A 291 12.86 29.95 -2.83
CA TYR A 291 13.63 31.16 -3.11
C TYR A 291 13.12 32.32 -2.24
N ARG A 292 14.03 33.18 -1.77
CA ARG A 292 13.69 34.38 -0.99
C ARG A 292 14.50 35.56 -1.50
N LEU A 293 13.85 36.72 -1.63
CA LEU A 293 14.56 37.99 -1.79
C LEU A 293 15.12 38.39 -0.41
N LYS A 294 16.43 38.60 -0.34
CA LYS A 294 17.10 39.21 0.81
C LYS A 294 17.53 40.62 0.45
N ILE A 295 17.25 41.58 1.31
CA ILE A 295 17.64 42.98 1.19
C ILE A 295 18.53 43.31 2.39
N ASP A 296 19.83 43.39 2.18
CA ASP A 296 20.85 43.58 3.21
C ASP A 296 21.35 45.03 3.23
N GLY A 297 21.24 45.69 4.39
CA GLY A 297 21.75 47.05 4.59
C GLY A 297 23.21 47.11 5.06
N GLY A 298 23.88 45.96 5.19
CA GLY A 298 25.27 45.86 5.62
C GLY A 298 25.43 46.18 7.11
N SER A 299 25.63 47.45 7.45
CA SER A 299 25.91 47.90 8.82
C SER A 299 24.67 48.18 9.67
N ARG A 300 23.50 48.41 9.03
CA ARG A 300 22.21 48.62 9.71
C ARG A 300 21.06 48.07 8.88
N LEU A 301 19.95 47.75 9.53
CA LEU A 301 18.71 47.39 8.83
C LEU A 301 18.24 48.56 7.93
N PRO A 302 17.84 48.30 6.67
CA PRO A 302 17.28 49.34 5.82
C PRO A 302 15.98 49.90 6.40
N GLU A 303 15.73 51.18 6.13
CA GLU A 303 14.42 51.79 6.35
C GLU A 303 13.50 51.45 5.17
N PHE A 304 12.30 50.97 5.47
CA PHE A 304 11.32 50.54 4.46
C PHE A 304 10.04 51.37 4.58
N GLU A 305 9.54 51.88 3.46
CA GLU A 305 8.18 52.40 3.34
C GLU A 305 7.48 51.67 2.19
N ASP A 306 6.20 51.34 2.38
CA ASP A 306 5.44 50.47 1.46
C ASP A 306 4.06 51.07 1.13
N PRO A 307 4.02 52.21 0.42
CA PRO A 307 2.78 52.93 0.14
C PRO A 307 1.76 52.09 -0.64
N ASP A 308 2.23 51.16 -1.48
CA ASP A 308 1.40 50.30 -2.34
C ASP A 308 1.26 48.85 -1.82
N ASN A 309 1.66 48.58 -0.58
CA ASN A 309 1.57 47.26 0.08
C ASN A 309 2.36 46.13 -0.60
N LEU A 310 3.34 46.43 -1.46
CA LEU A 310 4.11 45.44 -2.21
C LEU A 310 5.13 44.71 -1.33
N LEU A 311 5.83 45.40 -0.42
CA LEU A 311 6.74 44.74 0.53
C LEU A 311 6.00 43.83 1.51
N LYS A 312 4.76 44.19 1.89
CA LYS A 312 3.86 43.33 2.68
C LYS A 312 3.43 42.09 1.91
N GLN A 313 3.07 42.23 0.63
CA GLN A 313 2.73 41.10 -0.23
C GLN A 313 3.93 40.18 -0.51
N LEU A 314 5.14 40.73 -0.64
CA LEU A 314 6.37 39.94 -0.69
C LEU A 314 6.69 39.24 0.63
N GLY A 315 6.09 39.66 1.75
CA GLY A 315 6.37 39.15 3.09
C GLY A 315 7.68 39.68 3.69
N VAL A 316 8.20 40.79 3.18
CA VAL A 316 9.32 41.53 3.76
C VAL A 316 8.83 42.29 5.00
N LEU A 317 7.72 43.00 4.85
CA LEU A 317 7.02 43.68 5.92
C LEU A 317 5.77 42.90 6.34
N GLN A 318 5.27 43.16 7.54
CA GLN A 318 3.98 42.67 7.99
C GLN A 318 3.37 43.64 9.00
N ASN A 319 2.05 43.79 8.96
CA ASN A 319 1.31 44.40 10.05
C ASN A 319 1.25 43.47 11.27
N ARG A 320 1.26 44.03 12.48
CA ARG A 320 0.98 43.23 13.68
C ARG A 320 -0.45 42.72 13.66
N TYR A 321 -0.69 41.52 14.21
CA TYR A 321 -2.06 41.02 14.36
C TYR A 321 -2.84 41.89 15.35
N GLN A 322 -4.15 42.00 15.12
CA GLN A 322 -5.03 42.68 16.06
C GLN A 322 -5.06 41.97 17.41
N ASN A 323 -5.25 40.63 17.40
CA ASN A 323 -5.11 39.76 18.56
C ASN A 323 -4.45 38.44 18.15
N GLU A 324 -3.32 38.10 18.76
CA GLU A 324 -2.64 36.81 18.60
C GLU A 324 -2.90 35.95 19.85
N LEU A 325 -3.71 34.90 19.72
CA LEU A 325 -4.10 34.05 20.85
C LEU A 325 -3.14 32.88 21.07
N VAL A 326 -2.60 32.33 19.99
CA VAL A 326 -1.64 31.23 20.04
C VAL A 326 -0.55 31.52 19.01
N GLN A 327 0.70 31.57 19.48
CA GLN A 327 1.85 31.78 18.61
C GLN A 327 2.20 30.52 17.83
N ALA A 328 2.66 30.69 16.60
CA ALA A 328 3.23 29.59 15.82
C ALA A 328 4.56 29.17 16.46
N GLN A 329 4.66 27.94 16.95
CA GLN A 329 5.91 27.42 17.51
C GLN A 329 6.11 25.95 17.18
N ASP A 330 7.37 25.56 17.02
CA ASP A 330 7.78 24.16 16.88
C ASP A 330 7.79 23.47 18.25
N ALA A 331 7.65 22.15 18.24
CA ALA A 331 7.98 21.33 19.38
C ALA A 331 9.49 21.40 19.63
N GLU A 332 9.87 21.42 20.90
CA GLU A 332 11.27 21.39 21.34
C GLU A 332 11.39 20.34 22.45
N PHE A 333 12.28 19.38 22.23
CA PHE A 333 12.49 18.25 23.13
C PHE A 333 13.91 17.73 23.01
N THR A 334 14.34 16.92 23.96
CA THR A 334 15.58 16.17 23.87
C THR A 334 15.33 14.66 23.84
N ILE A 335 16.21 13.93 23.15
CA ILE A 335 16.34 12.47 23.25
C ILE A 335 17.76 12.20 23.74
N ASP A 336 17.90 11.58 24.91
CA ASP A 336 19.20 11.25 25.53
C ASP A 336 20.17 12.46 25.56
N GLY A 337 19.62 13.66 25.75
CA GLY A 337 20.36 14.92 25.83
C GLY A 337 20.53 15.69 24.51
N PHE A 338 20.24 15.08 23.35
CA PHE A 338 20.30 15.77 22.06
C PHE A 338 19.02 16.55 21.79
N THR A 339 19.13 17.83 21.44
CA THR A 339 17.98 18.70 21.18
C THR A 339 17.42 18.54 19.77
N PHE A 340 16.11 18.38 19.68
CA PHE A 340 15.36 18.31 18.44
C PHE A 340 14.29 19.41 18.40
N ARG A 341 14.01 19.90 17.18
CA ARG A 341 12.87 20.75 16.88
C ARG A 341 12.06 20.17 15.74
N ARG A 342 10.73 20.14 15.88
CA ARG A 342 9.82 19.62 14.86
C ARG A 342 8.57 20.46 14.77
N SER A 343 8.06 20.64 13.56
CA SER A 343 6.82 21.37 13.34
C SER A 343 5.58 20.62 13.82
N LYS A 344 5.69 19.32 14.12
CA LYS A 344 4.58 18.47 14.59
C LYS A 344 4.91 17.81 15.93
N ASN A 345 3.86 17.50 16.70
CA ASN A 345 3.97 16.73 17.94
C ASN A 345 4.08 15.21 17.71
N GLN A 346 3.82 14.73 16.50
CA GLN A 346 4.12 13.36 16.10
C GLN A 346 5.47 13.34 15.38
N VAL A 347 6.41 12.56 15.92
CA VAL A 347 7.80 12.49 15.47
C VAL A 347 8.08 11.07 15.00
N SER A 348 8.51 10.92 13.75
CA SER A 348 8.78 9.61 13.11
C SER A 348 10.18 9.50 12.50
N ASP A 349 10.98 10.56 12.59
CA ASP A 349 12.27 10.71 11.91
C ASP A 349 13.46 10.87 12.88
N ALA A 350 13.20 10.91 14.19
CA ALA A 350 14.25 11.11 15.20
C ALA A 350 14.92 9.80 15.63
N ILE A 351 14.18 8.69 15.67
CA ILE A 351 14.71 7.36 15.96
C ILE A 351 14.28 6.42 14.81
N PRO A 352 15.21 5.78 14.09
CA PRO A 352 14.86 4.89 12.97
C PRO A 352 13.83 3.84 13.35
N GLY A 353 12.77 3.75 12.56
CA GLY A 353 11.69 2.78 12.76
C GLY A 353 10.76 3.09 13.94
N VAL A 354 10.85 4.25 14.60
CA VAL A 354 10.02 4.58 15.78
C VAL A 354 9.21 5.84 15.52
N THR A 355 7.90 5.77 15.77
CA THR A 355 7.04 6.95 15.85
C THR A 355 6.61 7.18 17.29
N PHE A 356 6.77 8.41 17.79
CA PHE A 356 6.28 8.79 19.12
C PHE A 356 5.51 10.10 19.04
N THR A 357 4.60 10.31 19.99
CA THR A 357 3.76 11.51 20.07
C THR A 357 4.00 12.25 21.38
N LEU A 358 4.31 13.53 21.28
CA LEU A 358 4.50 14.46 22.40
C LEU A 358 3.14 14.97 22.86
N LEU A 359 2.83 14.83 24.15
CA LEU A 359 1.50 15.13 24.70
C LEU A 359 1.51 16.20 25.78
N SER A 360 2.62 16.35 26.50
CA SER A 360 2.78 17.36 27.55
C SER A 360 4.18 17.94 27.56
N ALA A 361 4.29 19.23 27.87
CA ALA A 361 5.55 19.97 27.92
C ALA A 361 5.53 21.03 29.01
N ASP A 362 6.71 21.48 29.44
CA ASP A 362 6.86 22.61 30.35
C ASP A 362 8.20 23.29 30.06
N ALA A 363 8.15 24.60 29.77
CA ALA A 363 9.34 25.34 29.35
C ALA A 363 10.34 25.59 30.49
N THR A 364 9.88 25.55 31.75
CA THR A 364 10.73 25.77 32.93
C THR A 364 11.24 24.45 33.49
N ASN A 365 10.37 23.45 33.57
CA ASN A 365 10.65 22.12 34.10
C ASN A 365 10.24 21.04 33.10
N PRO A 366 11.03 20.79 32.02
CA PRO A 366 10.65 19.89 30.93
C PRO A 366 10.08 18.56 31.39
N LYS A 367 8.90 18.21 30.85
CA LYS A 367 8.24 16.94 31.16
C LYS A 367 9.08 15.80 30.63
N THR A 368 9.34 14.80 31.48
CA THR A 368 10.27 13.71 31.17
C THR A 368 9.53 12.39 31.15
N ALA A 369 9.76 11.58 30.13
CA ALA A 369 9.32 10.20 30.06
C ALA A 369 10.40 9.33 29.41
N THR A 370 10.57 8.12 29.90
CA THR A 370 11.44 7.11 29.29
C THR A 370 10.61 6.20 28.40
N ILE A 371 10.95 6.14 27.12
CA ILE A 371 10.39 5.12 26.23
C ILE A 371 11.31 3.89 26.21
N THR A 372 10.72 2.70 26.28
CA THR A 372 11.45 1.43 26.23
C THR A 372 10.89 0.57 25.11
N LEU A 373 11.77 0.13 24.22
CA LEU A 373 11.46 -0.78 23.12
C LEU A 373 11.98 -2.17 23.48
N THR A 374 11.09 -3.13 23.62
CA THR A 374 11.42 -4.53 23.90
C THR A 374 10.79 -5.46 22.89
N ARG A 375 11.32 -6.68 22.77
CA ARG A 375 10.67 -7.73 21.97
C ARG A 375 9.34 -8.11 22.61
N ASP A 376 8.31 -8.22 21.79
CA ASP A 376 6.96 -8.61 22.22
C ASP A 376 6.79 -10.13 22.15
N ALA A 377 7.31 -10.83 23.17
CA ALA A 377 7.16 -12.28 23.29
C ALA A 377 5.68 -12.71 23.35
N GLU A 378 4.80 -11.88 23.92
CA GLU A 378 3.36 -12.16 24.00
C GLU A 378 2.71 -12.18 22.60
N ALA A 379 3.09 -11.24 21.74
CA ALA A 379 2.62 -11.24 20.35
C ALA A 379 3.07 -12.49 19.59
N VAL A 380 4.32 -12.93 19.79
CA VAL A 380 4.84 -14.16 19.18
C VAL A 380 4.07 -15.38 19.68
N LYS A 381 3.84 -15.49 20.99
CA LYS A 381 3.02 -16.57 21.58
C LYS A 381 1.63 -16.62 20.97
N LYS A 382 0.98 -15.47 20.82
CA LYS A 382 -0.35 -15.37 20.20
C LYS A 382 -0.36 -15.86 18.76
N ASN A 383 0.68 -15.55 17.98
CA ASN A 383 0.81 -16.05 16.61
C ASN A 383 0.97 -17.58 16.57
N VAL A 384 1.82 -18.15 17.44
CA VAL A 384 1.99 -19.61 17.54
C VAL A 384 0.69 -20.29 18.01
N GLN A 385 -0.01 -19.71 18.98
CA GLN A 385 -1.29 -20.20 19.46
C GLN A 385 -2.35 -20.17 18.35
N GLY A 386 -2.41 -19.11 17.54
CA GLY A 386 -3.33 -19.03 16.41
C GLY A 386 -3.11 -20.13 15.36
N PHE A 387 -1.86 -20.55 15.16
CA PHE A 387 -1.54 -21.71 14.32
C PHE A 387 -2.01 -23.04 14.93
N VAL A 388 -1.77 -23.23 16.24
CA VAL A 388 -2.26 -24.40 16.99
C VAL A 388 -3.79 -24.50 16.94
N ASP A 389 -4.48 -23.39 17.17
CA ASP A 389 -5.95 -23.31 17.14
C ASP A 389 -6.51 -23.62 15.75
N ALA A 390 -5.89 -23.09 14.69
CA ALA A 390 -6.31 -23.35 13.32
C ALA A 390 -6.18 -24.83 12.94
N TYR A 391 -5.11 -25.50 13.37
CA TYR A 391 -4.96 -26.95 13.20
C TYR A 391 -6.01 -27.72 14.03
N ASN A 392 -6.23 -27.31 15.29
CA ASN A 392 -7.19 -27.98 16.17
C ASN A 392 -8.63 -27.89 15.64
N ALA A 393 -9.01 -26.76 15.03
CA ALA A 393 -10.31 -26.60 14.38
C ALA A 393 -10.50 -27.59 13.22
N LEU A 394 -9.45 -27.89 12.45
CA LEU A 394 -9.46 -28.93 11.42
C LEU A 394 -9.70 -30.32 12.02
N VAL A 395 -8.98 -30.64 13.10
CA VAL A 395 -9.13 -31.92 13.81
C VAL A 395 -10.54 -32.09 14.37
N ASP A 396 -11.09 -31.05 14.99
CA ASP A 396 -12.46 -31.05 15.54
C ASP A 396 -13.50 -31.26 14.45
N PHE A 397 -13.36 -30.59 13.31
CA PHE A 397 -14.24 -30.78 12.17
C PHE A 397 -14.21 -32.22 11.66
N ILE A 398 -13.02 -32.82 11.52
CA ILE A 398 -12.88 -34.22 11.07
C ILE A 398 -13.52 -35.16 12.09
N LYS A 399 -13.27 -34.98 13.39
CA LYS A 399 -13.88 -35.81 14.44
C LYS A 399 -15.41 -35.72 14.41
N GLN A 400 -15.96 -34.52 14.19
CA GLN A 400 -17.41 -34.34 14.14
C GLN A 400 -18.03 -34.93 12.87
N ASN A 401 -17.37 -34.78 11.72
CA ASN A 401 -17.97 -35.09 10.42
C ASN A 401 -17.57 -36.45 9.84
N ALA A 402 -16.48 -37.07 10.31
CA ALA A 402 -16.00 -38.37 9.84
C ALA A 402 -16.09 -39.47 10.92
N SER A 403 -16.81 -39.25 12.02
CA SER A 403 -16.99 -40.23 13.10
C SER A 403 -18.12 -41.22 12.87
N PHE A 404 -18.08 -42.32 13.63
CA PHE A 404 -19.16 -43.29 13.78
C PHE A 404 -19.57 -43.36 15.24
N ASN A 405 -20.84 -43.06 15.52
CA ASN A 405 -21.40 -43.20 16.86
C ASN A 405 -21.89 -44.65 17.05
N LYS A 406 -21.24 -45.38 17.96
CA LYS A 406 -21.55 -46.80 18.23
C LYS A 406 -22.90 -47.02 18.92
N GLU A 407 -23.45 -46.01 19.59
CA GLU A 407 -24.72 -46.11 20.32
C GLU A 407 -25.91 -45.87 19.40
N THR A 408 -25.84 -44.85 18.55
CA THR A 408 -26.92 -44.48 17.62
C THR A 408 -26.79 -45.16 16.26
N LEU A 409 -25.66 -45.82 16.00
CA LEU A 409 -25.27 -46.37 14.69
C LEU A 409 -25.27 -45.33 13.56
N GLN A 410 -25.16 -44.04 13.91
CA GLN A 410 -25.13 -42.94 12.96
C GLN A 410 -23.69 -42.57 12.58
N THR A 411 -23.49 -42.28 11.30
CA THR A 411 -22.21 -41.83 10.74
C THR A 411 -22.25 -40.34 10.46
N GLY A 412 -21.14 -39.65 10.69
CA GLY A 412 -20.93 -38.30 10.17
C GLY A 412 -20.97 -38.26 8.63
N VAL A 413 -21.21 -37.09 8.06
CA VAL A 413 -21.42 -36.89 6.62
C VAL A 413 -20.21 -37.29 5.75
N LEU A 414 -19.00 -37.19 6.30
CA LEU A 414 -17.71 -37.55 5.69
C LEU A 414 -17.17 -38.90 6.19
N PHE A 415 -17.99 -39.73 6.85
CA PHE A 415 -17.54 -41.04 7.30
C PHE A 415 -17.06 -41.89 6.11
N GLY A 416 -15.84 -42.45 6.23
CA GLY A 416 -15.18 -43.22 5.18
C GLY A 416 -14.51 -42.39 4.08
N ASP A 417 -14.52 -41.05 4.17
CA ASP A 417 -13.82 -40.20 3.22
C ASP A 417 -12.30 -40.21 3.47
N THR A 418 -11.54 -40.66 2.46
CA THR A 418 -10.09 -40.78 2.54
C THR A 418 -9.38 -39.45 2.33
N THR A 419 -9.99 -38.51 1.61
CA THR A 419 -9.37 -37.23 1.24
C THR A 419 -9.08 -36.39 2.48
N VAL A 420 -10.09 -36.21 3.35
CA VAL A 420 -9.92 -35.41 4.57
C VAL A 420 -8.91 -36.02 5.54
N SER A 421 -8.83 -37.36 5.58
CA SER A 421 -7.87 -38.08 6.42
C SER A 421 -6.43 -37.92 5.88
N LEU A 422 -6.23 -38.08 4.56
CA LEU A 422 -4.93 -37.91 3.91
C LEU A 422 -4.39 -36.47 4.07
N VAL A 423 -5.26 -35.47 3.92
CA VAL A 423 -4.89 -34.06 4.11
C VAL A 423 -4.46 -33.80 5.54
N ARG A 424 -5.24 -34.25 6.54
CA ARG A 424 -4.87 -34.12 7.96
C ARG A 424 -3.53 -34.79 8.26
N ASP A 425 -3.34 -36.02 7.80
CA ASP A 425 -2.14 -36.80 8.12
C ASP A 425 -0.89 -36.17 7.48
N SER A 426 -1.02 -35.66 6.25
CA SER A 426 0.06 -34.96 5.55
C SER A 426 0.43 -33.63 6.20
N ILE A 427 -0.55 -32.90 6.76
CA ILE A 427 -0.31 -31.70 7.58
C ILE A 427 0.40 -32.09 8.88
N LEU A 428 -0.13 -33.08 9.60
CA LEU A 428 0.42 -33.52 10.88
C LEU A 428 1.87 -34.01 10.74
N GLN A 429 2.20 -34.76 9.69
CA GLN A 429 3.57 -35.17 9.41
C GLN A 429 4.53 -33.98 9.22
N ARG A 430 4.09 -32.92 8.56
CA ARG A 430 4.91 -31.69 8.39
C ARG A 430 5.10 -30.92 9.69
N ILE A 431 4.13 -31.00 10.59
CA ILE A 431 4.17 -30.37 11.91
C ILE A 431 5.12 -31.13 12.85
N MET A 432 5.05 -32.47 12.84
CA MET A 432 5.71 -33.30 13.85
C MET A 432 7.09 -33.81 13.44
N ASN A 433 7.38 -33.93 12.14
CA ASN A 433 8.68 -34.44 11.68
C ASN A 433 9.79 -33.40 11.81
N PRO A 434 11.05 -33.85 11.99
CA PRO A 434 12.20 -32.95 11.91
C PRO A 434 12.24 -32.21 10.58
N VAL A 435 12.48 -30.91 10.63
CA VAL A 435 12.61 -30.09 9.42
C VAL A 435 13.80 -30.58 8.59
N PRO A 436 13.60 -30.99 7.33
CA PRO A 436 14.68 -31.45 6.46
C PRO A 436 15.75 -30.38 6.25
N GLY A 437 17.03 -30.76 6.34
CA GLY A 437 18.16 -29.86 6.15
C GLY A 437 18.39 -28.82 7.26
N LEU A 438 17.48 -28.71 8.24
CA LEU A 438 17.63 -27.74 9.33
C LEU A 438 18.74 -28.17 10.29
N GLU A 439 19.72 -27.29 10.46
CA GLU A 439 20.83 -27.42 11.40
C GLU A 439 20.52 -26.81 12.77
N GLY A 440 21.23 -27.28 13.80
CA GLY A 440 21.09 -26.81 15.19
C GLY A 440 20.24 -27.73 16.08
N SER A 441 19.99 -27.26 17.30
CA SER A 441 19.29 -28.04 18.33
C SER A 441 17.77 -28.05 18.15
N LEU A 442 17.19 -26.98 17.59
CA LEU A 442 15.76 -26.83 17.32
C LEU A 442 15.42 -27.34 15.91
N ARG A 443 14.87 -28.55 15.82
CA ARG A 443 14.53 -29.23 14.56
C ARG A 443 13.07 -29.70 14.49
N VAL A 444 12.38 -29.77 15.62
CA VAL A 444 10.95 -30.16 15.71
C VAL A 444 10.18 -29.19 16.60
N LEU A 445 8.87 -28.99 16.33
CA LEU A 445 8.05 -28.07 17.13
C LEU A 445 7.88 -28.49 18.60
N ALA A 446 8.02 -29.78 18.90
CA ALA A 446 8.00 -30.27 20.28
C ALA A 446 9.09 -29.65 21.16
N GLN A 447 10.24 -29.28 20.59
CA GLN A 447 11.34 -28.64 21.32
C GLN A 447 11.06 -27.18 21.69
N VAL A 448 10.06 -26.55 21.06
CA VAL A 448 9.58 -25.20 21.38
C VAL A 448 8.23 -25.22 22.10
N GLY A 449 7.79 -26.40 22.57
CA GLY A 449 6.61 -26.55 23.41
C GLY A 449 5.30 -26.87 22.68
N VAL A 450 5.30 -27.12 21.36
CA VAL A 450 4.10 -27.56 20.65
C VAL A 450 4.04 -29.09 20.63
N MET A 451 3.07 -29.67 21.34
CA MET A 451 2.97 -31.12 21.55
C MET A 451 1.70 -31.70 20.93
N LEU A 452 1.76 -32.95 20.47
CA LEU A 452 0.59 -33.70 19.99
C LEU A 452 -0.03 -34.47 21.17
N GLY A 453 -1.30 -34.21 21.44
CA GLY A 453 -2.09 -34.96 22.43
C GLY A 453 -2.64 -36.28 21.87
N GLU A 454 -3.08 -37.16 22.76
CA GLU A 454 -3.68 -38.47 22.39
C GLU A 454 -4.95 -38.32 21.54
N ASP A 455 -5.65 -37.20 21.67
CA ASP A 455 -6.82 -36.89 20.89
C ASP A 455 -6.48 -36.34 19.50
N GLY A 456 -5.20 -36.25 19.14
CA GLY A 456 -4.73 -35.76 17.84
C GLY A 456 -4.72 -34.23 17.71
N LYS A 457 -5.02 -33.49 18.78
CA LYS A 457 -4.88 -32.03 18.84
C LYS A 457 -3.46 -31.62 19.24
N LEU A 458 -3.09 -30.40 18.87
CA LEU A 458 -1.87 -29.75 19.32
C LEU A 458 -2.13 -28.94 20.59
N THR A 459 -1.16 -28.91 21.50
CA THR A 459 -1.12 -28.03 22.66
C THR A 459 0.15 -27.19 22.64
N LEU A 460 0.11 -25.99 23.23
CA LEU A 460 1.27 -25.10 23.36
C LEU A 460 1.65 -24.94 24.83
N ASN A 461 2.89 -25.30 25.18
CA ASN A 461 3.50 -24.95 26.44
C ASN A 461 4.14 -23.56 26.33
N GLU A 462 3.41 -22.52 26.76
CA GLU A 462 3.87 -21.13 26.70
C GLU A 462 5.16 -20.88 27.48
N SER A 463 5.39 -21.58 28.58
CA SER A 463 6.60 -21.44 29.39
C SER A 463 7.83 -21.93 28.62
N THR A 464 7.73 -23.09 27.98
CA THR A 464 8.79 -23.63 27.11
C THR A 464 9.05 -22.71 25.92
N LEU A 465 8.00 -22.21 25.26
CA LEU A 465 8.17 -21.28 24.14
C LEU A 465 8.87 -19.99 24.58
N ASN A 466 8.44 -19.39 25.69
CA ASN A 466 9.06 -18.18 26.25
C ASN A 466 10.53 -18.40 26.61
N GLN A 467 10.87 -19.53 27.22
CA GLN A 467 12.26 -19.89 27.50
C GLN A 467 13.08 -19.94 26.21
N LYS A 468 12.58 -20.62 25.17
CA LYS A 468 13.30 -20.76 23.89
C LYS A 468 13.41 -19.45 23.11
N LEU A 469 12.42 -18.55 23.21
CA LEU A 469 12.50 -17.20 22.65
C LEU A 469 13.63 -16.38 23.27
N GLY A 470 13.91 -16.59 24.56
CA GLY A 470 15.04 -15.97 25.25
C GLY A 470 16.40 -16.61 24.91
N GLU A 471 16.44 -17.93 24.69
CA GLU A 471 17.68 -18.68 24.44
C GLU A 471 18.17 -18.64 22.98
N ASP A 472 17.30 -18.94 22.01
CA ASP A 472 17.67 -19.05 20.59
C ASP A 472 16.50 -18.62 19.68
N LEU A 473 16.25 -17.31 19.62
CA LEU A 473 15.24 -16.73 18.73
C LEU A 473 15.50 -17.11 17.26
N ASN A 474 16.77 -17.07 16.81
CA ASN A 474 17.09 -17.38 15.43
C ASN A 474 16.78 -18.85 15.10
N GLY A 475 17.00 -19.77 16.03
CA GLY A 475 16.57 -21.16 15.90
C GLY A 475 15.07 -21.32 15.77
N ILE A 476 14.28 -20.57 16.55
CA ILE A 476 12.81 -20.54 16.41
C ILE A 476 12.42 -20.00 15.03
N ILE A 477 13.01 -18.88 14.59
CA ILE A 477 12.70 -18.32 13.28
C ILE A 477 13.02 -19.34 12.18
N ARG A 478 14.18 -20.02 12.22
CA ARG A 478 14.52 -21.08 11.26
C ARG A 478 13.55 -22.27 11.32
N LEU A 479 13.04 -22.61 12.50
CA LEU A 479 12.11 -23.72 12.69
C LEU A 479 10.75 -23.46 12.00
N PHE A 480 10.30 -22.20 11.90
CA PHE A 480 9.03 -21.85 11.27
C PHE A 480 9.16 -21.33 9.83
N THR A 481 10.23 -20.60 9.51
CA THR A 481 10.36 -19.84 8.25
C THR A 481 11.27 -20.52 7.23
N ALA A 482 11.18 -20.11 5.97
CA ALA A 482 12.17 -20.48 4.96
C ALA A 482 13.42 -19.60 5.10
N GLN A 483 14.61 -20.21 5.11
CA GLN A 483 15.89 -19.51 5.24
C GLN A 483 16.99 -20.13 4.41
N GLY A 484 17.96 -19.30 4.01
CA GLY A 484 19.21 -19.74 3.41
C GLY A 484 20.41 -19.23 4.21
N THR A 485 21.39 -20.10 4.41
CA THR A 485 22.74 -19.74 4.88
C THR A 485 23.77 -20.10 3.83
N THR A 486 24.92 -19.42 3.84
CA THR A 486 26.02 -19.68 2.91
C THR A 486 27.29 -20.00 3.68
N THR A 487 28.19 -20.78 3.08
CA THR A 487 29.48 -21.15 3.69
C THR A 487 30.65 -20.28 3.27
N ASP A 488 30.47 -19.44 2.24
CA ASP A 488 31.51 -18.57 1.70
C ASP A 488 31.06 -17.10 1.77
N PRO A 489 31.90 -16.16 2.25
CA PRO A 489 31.55 -14.76 2.40
C PRO A 489 31.33 -14.02 1.07
N ASN A 490 31.76 -14.58 -0.06
CA ASN A 490 31.56 -14.00 -1.39
C ASN A 490 30.17 -14.30 -1.98
N ILE A 491 29.36 -15.11 -1.28
CA ILE A 491 27.97 -15.36 -1.63
C ILE A 491 27.06 -15.13 -0.42
N SER A 492 25.88 -14.58 -0.64
CA SER A 492 24.86 -14.45 0.41
C SER A 492 23.49 -14.83 -0.13
N PHE A 493 22.71 -15.56 0.68
CA PHE A 493 21.30 -15.82 0.37
C PHE A 493 20.51 -14.50 0.33
N VAL A 494 19.62 -14.37 -0.65
CA VAL A 494 18.76 -13.19 -0.82
C VAL A 494 17.30 -13.56 -0.70
N SER A 495 16.85 -14.53 -1.50
CA SER A 495 15.45 -14.94 -1.51
C SER A 495 15.25 -16.33 -2.12
N ALA A 496 14.04 -16.86 -1.97
CA ALA A 496 13.59 -18.09 -2.59
C ALA A 496 12.09 -17.93 -2.94
N THR A 497 11.63 -18.66 -3.97
CA THR A 497 10.20 -18.70 -4.34
C THR A 497 9.55 -19.93 -3.74
N ASP A 498 8.24 -20.11 -3.87
CA ASP A 498 7.52 -21.34 -3.45
C ASP A 498 8.02 -22.62 -4.18
N ALA A 499 8.68 -22.47 -5.34
CA ALA A 499 9.20 -23.59 -6.13
C ALA A 499 10.56 -24.12 -5.63
N THR A 500 11.32 -23.31 -4.89
CA THR A 500 12.64 -23.70 -4.39
C THR A 500 12.53 -24.89 -3.42
N ARG A 501 13.35 -25.92 -3.58
CA ARG A 501 13.34 -27.08 -2.67
C ARG A 501 14.40 -26.95 -1.58
N PRO A 502 14.13 -27.43 -0.34
CA PRO A 502 15.16 -27.54 0.69
C PRO A 502 16.39 -28.28 0.18
N SER A 503 17.57 -27.75 0.48
CA SER A 503 18.84 -28.37 0.08
C SER A 503 19.10 -29.66 0.86
N PRO A 504 19.88 -30.59 0.31
CA PRO A 504 20.43 -31.70 1.09
C PRO A 504 21.36 -31.18 2.20
N THR A 505 21.78 -32.06 3.10
CA THR A 505 22.73 -31.72 4.18
C THR A 505 24.03 -31.12 3.65
N GLY A 506 24.47 -31.51 2.44
CA GLY A 506 25.65 -30.92 1.79
C GLY A 506 25.44 -29.53 1.18
N GLY A 507 24.23 -28.98 1.21
CA GLY A 507 23.90 -27.71 0.57
C GLY A 507 23.86 -27.79 -0.97
N TYR A 508 23.62 -26.63 -1.60
CA TYR A 508 23.70 -26.44 -3.05
C TYR A 508 25.00 -25.75 -3.42
N GLU A 509 25.89 -26.43 -4.15
CA GLU A 509 27.17 -25.86 -4.60
C GLU A 509 26.96 -24.67 -5.54
N VAL A 510 27.74 -23.60 -5.36
CA VAL A 510 27.70 -22.42 -6.21
C VAL A 510 28.98 -22.33 -7.03
N VAL A 511 28.81 -22.32 -8.35
CA VAL A 511 29.92 -22.17 -9.31
C VAL A 511 29.69 -20.91 -10.13
N ILE A 512 30.68 -20.01 -10.12
CA ILE A 512 30.67 -18.74 -10.85
C ILE A 512 31.58 -18.88 -12.06
N THR A 513 31.02 -18.72 -13.25
CA THR A 513 31.73 -18.78 -14.54
C THR A 513 32.11 -17.39 -15.06
N GLN A 514 31.36 -16.36 -14.65
CA GLN A 514 31.66 -14.96 -14.94
C GLN A 514 31.28 -14.11 -13.73
N VAL A 515 32.15 -13.19 -13.33
CA VAL A 515 31.85 -12.24 -12.25
C VAL A 515 31.13 -11.01 -12.76
N ALA A 516 30.34 -10.39 -11.89
CA ALA A 516 29.70 -9.13 -12.23
C ALA A 516 30.73 -8.00 -12.28
N THR A 517 30.66 -7.14 -13.29
CA THR A 517 31.49 -5.95 -13.42
C THR A 517 30.64 -4.69 -13.57
N LYS A 518 31.21 -3.55 -13.18
CA LYS A 518 30.64 -2.24 -13.46
C LYS A 518 31.13 -1.74 -14.81
N ALA A 519 30.26 -1.04 -15.53
CA ALA A 519 30.66 -0.32 -16.73
C ALA A 519 31.65 0.80 -16.37
N LYS A 520 32.77 0.87 -17.09
CA LYS A 520 33.82 1.87 -16.86
C LYS A 520 34.30 2.47 -18.19
N ALA A 521 34.11 3.77 -18.36
CA ALA A 521 34.69 4.55 -19.45
C ALA A 521 35.98 5.23 -18.96
N VAL A 522 37.06 5.13 -19.73
CA VAL A 522 38.33 5.80 -19.46
C VAL A 522 38.70 6.63 -20.67
N ALA A 523 38.80 7.95 -20.49
CA ALA A 523 39.16 8.88 -21.56
C ALA A 523 40.45 8.47 -22.29
N GLY A 524 40.50 8.73 -23.60
CA GLY A 524 41.66 8.39 -24.43
C GLY A 524 42.87 9.29 -24.14
N THR A 525 42.61 10.55 -23.79
CA THR A 525 43.64 11.58 -23.55
C THR A 525 43.49 12.19 -22.16
N ALA A 526 44.61 12.50 -21.50
CA ALA A 526 44.59 13.22 -20.22
C ALA A 526 44.45 14.73 -20.47
N GLN A 527 43.60 15.40 -19.68
CA GLN A 527 43.54 16.85 -19.72
C GLN A 527 44.76 17.42 -19.00
N THR A 528 45.60 18.15 -19.72
CA THR A 528 46.83 18.79 -19.20
C THR A 528 46.77 20.31 -19.23
N ALA A 529 45.75 20.90 -19.86
CA ALA A 529 45.47 22.33 -19.89
C ALA A 529 43.99 22.63 -19.61
N ALA A 530 43.69 23.84 -19.11
CA ALA A 530 42.32 24.30 -18.91
C ALA A 530 41.55 24.35 -20.23
N ARG A 531 40.24 24.08 -20.19
CA ARG A 531 39.42 23.95 -21.40
C ARG A 531 39.34 25.27 -22.17
N THR A 532 39.56 25.24 -23.49
CA THR A 532 39.57 26.46 -24.32
C THR A 532 38.19 26.82 -24.88
N THR A 533 37.36 25.82 -25.17
CA THR A 533 36.01 25.96 -25.74
C THR A 533 34.95 25.25 -24.89
N SER A 534 33.67 25.56 -25.10
CA SER A 534 32.59 24.81 -24.44
C SER A 534 32.56 23.38 -24.99
N GLU A 535 32.39 22.41 -24.09
CA GLU A 535 32.32 20.97 -24.42
C GLU A 535 31.00 20.40 -23.91
N THR A 536 30.34 19.59 -24.73
CA THR A 536 29.14 18.84 -24.37
C THR A 536 29.47 17.37 -24.30
N LEU A 537 29.25 16.76 -23.13
CA LEU A 537 29.29 15.31 -22.96
C LEU A 537 27.87 14.76 -23.03
N THR A 538 27.65 13.85 -23.97
CA THR A 538 26.36 13.15 -24.17
C THR A 538 26.49 11.70 -23.71
N PHE A 539 25.67 11.34 -22.74
CA PHE A 539 25.54 10.01 -22.17
C PHE A 539 24.32 9.29 -22.76
N SER A 540 24.43 7.99 -23.03
CA SER A 540 23.33 7.15 -23.53
C SER A 540 23.52 5.68 -23.11
N GLY A 541 22.61 4.79 -23.51
CA GLY A 541 22.66 3.35 -23.23
C GLY A 541 21.71 2.90 -22.12
N SER A 542 21.80 1.63 -21.71
CA SER A 542 20.83 1.00 -20.81
C SER A 542 20.77 1.69 -19.44
N LEU A 543 21.88 2.20 -18.92
CA LEU A 543 21.93 2.95 -17.66
C LEU A 543 21.06 4.22 -17.71
N PHE A 544 20.84 4.77 -18.91
CA PHE A 544 20.04 5.96 -19.16
C PHE A 544 18.64 5.65 -19.70
N GLY A 545 18.22 4.38 -19.68
CA GLY A 545 16.93 3.95 -20.24
C GLY A 545 16.92 3.99 -21.77
N ASN A 546 18.09 3.91 -22.40
CA ASN A 546 18.31 4.12 -23.84
C ASN A 546 18.00 5.54 -24.33
N GLU A 547 17.81 6.49 -23.42
CA GLU A 547 17.68 7.93 -23.73
C GLU A 547 19.03 8.64 -23.62
N THR A 548 19.15 9.79 -24.29
CA THR A 548 20.34 10.63 -24.17
C THR A 548 20.23 11.61 -22.99
N TYR A 549 21.33 11.85 -22.31
CA TYR A 549 21.46 12.90 -21.30
C TYR A 549 22.76 13.66 -21.52
N SER A 550 22.71 15.00 -21.58
CA SER A 550 23.91 15.80 -21.87
C SER A 550 24.20 16.80 -20.76
N ILE A 551 25.50 17.04 -20.52
CA ILE A 551 25.98 18.15 -19.71
C ILE A 551 26.90 19.02 -20.56
N THR A 552 26.87 20.32 -20.29
CA THR A 552 27.79 21.29 -20.89
C THR A 552 28.84 21.72 -19.87
N LEU A 553 30.08 21.73 -20.31
CA LEU A 553 31.26 22.10 -19.55
C LEU A 553 31.82 23.42 -20.10
N ASP A 554 32.03 24.41 -19.23
CA ASP A 554 32.37 25.78 -19.63
C ASP A 554 33.87 26.00 -19.85
N PRO A 555 34.30 26.87 -20.79
CA PRO A 555 35.70 27.24 -20.95
C PRO A 555 36.37 27.67 -19.63
N GLY A 556 37.68 27.45 -19.53
CA GLY A 556 38.50 27.75 -18.35
C GLY A 556 38.49 26.67 -17.27
N THR A 557 37.63 25.65 -17.36
CA THR A 557 37.54 24.59 -16.35
C THR A 557 38.51 23.44 -16.60
N THR A 558 38.88 22.77 -15.51
CA THR A 558 39.85 21.66 -15.43
C THR A 558 39.15 20.29 -15.40
N ILE A 559 39.94 19.23 -15.33
CA ILE A 559 39.41 17.87 -15.15
C ILE A 559 38.74 17.71 -13.78
N ASP A 560 39.26 18.35 -12.74
CA ASP A 560 38.70 18.29 -11.39
C ASP A 560 37.33 18.99 -11.34
N ASP A 561 37.15 20.08 -12.09
CA ASP A 561 35.85 20.73 -12.27
C ASP A 561 34.87 19.82 -13.05
N THR A 562 35.37 19.09 -14.04
CA THR A 562 34.56 18.12 -14.81
C THR A 562 34.08 16.98 -13.91
N ILE A 563 34.98 16.44 -13.07
CA ILE A 563 34.68 15.41 -12.07
C ILE A 563 33.63 15.95 -11.07
N ALA A 564 33.83 17.16 -10.56
CA ALA A 564 32.91 17.81 -9.64
C ALA A 564 31.54 18.03 -10.28
N ARG A 565 31.49 18.45 -11.55
CA ARG A 565 30.24 18.64 -12.30
C ARG A 565 29.48 17.33 -12.47
N ILE A 566 30.12 16.25 -12.88
CA ILE A 566 29.47 14.93 -13.02
C ILE A 566 28.97 14.41 -11.66
N ASN A 567 29.79 14.52 -10.61
CA ASN A 567 29.45 13.98 -9.29
C ASN A 567 28.41 14.83 -8.53
N SER A 568 28.18 16.08 -8.93
CA SER A 568 27.18 16.97 -8.34
C SER A 568 25.90 17.13 -9.18
N ASP A 569 25.94 16.72 -10.45
CA ASP A 569 24.82 16.80 -11.38
C ASP A 569 23.57 16.07 -10.85
N SER A 570 22.40 16.65 -11.10
CA SER A 570 21.14 16.18 -10.51
C SER A 570 20.76 14.76 -10.92
N ARG A 571 21.16 14.32 -12.12
CA ARG A 571 20.90 12.97 -12.63
C ARG A 571 22.13 12.08 -12.54
N LEU A 572 23.30 12.54 -12.99
CA LEU A 572 24.50 11.70 -13.08
C LEU A 572 25.02 11.25 -11.73
N LYS A 573 24.90 12.06 -10.67
CA LYS A 573 25.39 11.70 -9.33
C LYS A 573 24.81 10.39 -8.80
N ASN A 574 23.62 10.02 -9.26
CA ASN A 574 22.92 8.79 -8.87
C ASN A 574 23.24 7.59 -9.77
N LEU A 575 23.86 7.81 -10.94
CA LEU A 575 24.09 6.79 -11.96
C LEU A 575 25.57 6.40 -12.08
N VAL A 576 26.46 7.40 -12.03
CA VAL A 576 27.90 7.23 -12.23
C VAL A 576 28.72 7.93 -11.15
N VAL A 577 30.00 7.60 -11.09
CA VAL A 577 31.04 8.31 -10.33
C VAL A 577 32.16 8.67 -11.30
N ALA A 578 32.52 9.95 -11.34
CA ALA A 578 33.68 10.43 -12.07
C ALA A 578 34.92 10.49 -11.15
N SER A 579 36.08 10.16 -11.70
CA SER A 579 37.39 10.22 -11.05
C SER A 579 38.50 10.42 -12.10
N LYS A 580 39.77 10.44 -11.67
CA LYS A 580 40.94 10.43 -12.57
C LYS A 580 41.81 9.21 -12.29
N ASP A 581 42.35 8.59 -13.35
CA ASP A 581 43.31 7.49 -13.21
C ASP A 581 44.72 8.01 -12.86
N SER A 582 45.67 7.09 -12.66
CA SER A 582 47.07 7.42 -12.35
C SER A 582 47.78 8.23 -13.44
N SER A 583 47.23 8.25 -14.66
CA SER A 583 47.75 9.02 -15.80
C SER A 583 47.01 10.36 -15.98
N GLY A 584 46.11 10.72 -15.07
CA GLY A 584 45.33 11.96 -15.14
C GLY A 584 44.18 11.94 -16.14
N ARG A 585 43.74 10.76 -16.62
CA ARG A 585 42.62 10.63 -17.56
C ARG A 585 41.31 10.55 -16.82
N LEU A 586 40.24 11.14 -17.38
CA LEU A 586 38.90 11.06 -16.82
C LEU A 586 38.40 9.60 -16.84
N VAL A 587 37.90 9.15 -15.70
CA VAL A 587 37.28 7.84 -15.51
C VAL A 587 35.85 8.05 -15.07
N ILE A 588 34.90 7.46 -15.77
CA ILE A 588 33.48 7.46 -15.41
C ILE A 588 33.08 6.01 -15.18
N GLU A 589 32.68 5.67 -13.96
CA GLU A 589 32.27 4.31 -13.58
C GLU A 589 30.80 4.30 -13.17
N ALA A 590 30.03 3.32 -13.65
CA ALA A 590 28.65 3.12 -13.21
C ALA A 590 28.60 2.73 -11.73
N ARG A 591 27.57 3.19 -11.03
CA ARG A 591 27.34 2.76 -9.64
C ARG A 591 26.85 1.31 -9.57
N ASN A 592 26.06 0.90 -10.57
CA ASN A 592 25.45 -0.42 -10.63
C ASN A 592 26.36 -1.42 -11.35
N TYR A 593 26.39 -2.65 -10.83
CA TYR A 593 26.97 -3.80 -11.52
C TYR A 593 26.02 -4.31 -12.60
N GLY A 594 26.57 -4.98 -13.61
CA GLY A 594 25.76 -5.69 -14.60
C GLY A 594 25.58 -4.97 -15.92
N SER A 595 24.98 -5.68 -16.86
CA SER A 595 24.68 -5.17 -18.21
C SER A 595 23.77 -3.95 -18.18
N ALA A 596 22.84 -3.87 -17.21
CA ALA A 596 21.97 -2.71 -17.00
C ALA A 596 22.76 -1.43 -16.69
N GLY A 597 23.97 -1.55 -16.12
CA GLY A 597 24.87 -0.43 -15.85
C GLY A 597 25.62 0.09 -17.08
N SER A 598 25.46 -0.53 -18.24
CA SER A 598 26.19 -0.15 -19.47
C SER A 598 25.75 1.20 -20.00
N PHE A 599 26.71 1.98 -20.49
CA PHE A 599 26.48 3.30 -21.05
C PHE A 599 27.51 3.65 -22.10
N ARG A 600 27.17 4.61 -22.95
CA ARG A 600 28.09 5.28 -23.86
C ARG A 600 28.23 6.73 -23.47
N VAL A 601 29.44 7.27 -23.52
CA VAL A 601 29.70 8.71 -23.36
C VAL A 601 30.42 9.23 -24.60
N VAL A 602 29.97 10.37 -25.14
CA VAL A 602 30.50 10.99 -26.36
C VAL A 602 30.75 12.47 -26.10
N SER A 603 31.87 13.01 -26.58
CA SER A 603 32.12 14.45 -26.60
C SER A 603 31.77 15.03 -27.97
N ASN A 604 31.31 16.28 -28.00
CA ASN A 604 31.18 17.03 -29.25
C ASN A 604 32.54 17.51 -29.82
N LEU A 605 33.64 17.34 -29.07
CA LEU A 605 35.00 17.72 -29.47
C LEU A 605 35.88 16.47 -29.65
N ALA A 606 36.87 16.56 -30.54
CA ALA A 606 37.90 15.52 -30.66
C ALA A 606 38.71 15.43 -29.35
N ALA A 607 39.15 14.23 -28.96
CA ALA A 607 39.89 14.05 -27.71
C ALA A 607 41.20 14.85 -27.75
N GLY A 608 41.42 15.70 -26.74
CA GLY A 608 42.58 16.60 -26.70
C GLY A 608 43.06 16.89 -25.28
N PRO A 609 44.27 17.46 -25.14
CA PRO A 609 44.85 17.81 -23.84
C PRO A 609 44.13 18.97 -23.14
N ASP A 610 43.28 19.70 -23.85
CA ASP A 610 42.51 20.85 -23.39
C ASP A 610 41.00 20.56 -23.31
N ASN A 611 40.58 19.29 -23.19
CA ASN A 611 39.17 18.91 -22.97
C ASN A 611 39.06 17.61 -22.13
N SER A 612 37.84 17.05 -21.99
CA SER A 612 37.60 15.83 -21.19
C SER A 612 38.40 14.60 -21.62
N GLY A 613 38.90 14.58 -22.86
CA GLY A 613 39.62 13.46 -23.45
C GLY A 613 38.74 12.29 -23.92
N ILE A 614 37.41 12.42 -23.88
CA ILE A 614 36.46 11.38 -24.35
C ILE A 614 36.44 11.27 -25.87
N GLY A 615 36.40 12.40 -26.59
CA GLY A 615 36.39 12.43 -28.05
C GLY A 615 35.03 12.19 -28.72
N THR A 616 34.98 12.44 -30.03
CA THR A 616 33.78 12.32 -30.87
C THR A 616 33.38 10.88 -31.19
N ASP A 617 34.33 9.94 -31.17
CA ASP A 617 34.03 8.52 -31.36
C ASP A 617 33.25 7.95 -30.16
N GLY A 618 33.44 8.56 -28.98
CA GLY A 618 32.86 8.16 -27.72
C GLY A 618 33.40 6.83 -27.19
N ILE A 619 32.93 6.45 -26.01
CA ILE A 619 33.39 5.28 -25.28
C ILE A 619 32.18 4.46 -24.86
N ASP A 620 32.11 3.22 -25.35
CA ASP A 620 31.14 2.22 -24.89
C ASP A 620 31.69 1.53 -23.64
N ALA A 621 31.06 1.81 -22.50
CA ALA A 621 31.37 1.19 -21.22
C ALA A 621 30.33 0.09 -20.95
N ASN A 622 30.79 -1.16 -20.93
CA ASN A 622 29.92 -2.32 -20.73
C ASN A 622 30.13 -2.91 -19.33
N GLY A 623 29.03 -3.07 -18.59
CA GLY A 623 29.00 -3.87 -17.37
C GLY A 623 28.62 -5.31 -17.71
N GLN A 624 29.11 -6.28 -16.93
CA GLN A 624 28.77 -7.69 -17.09
C GLN A 624 27.98 -8.18 -15.89
N ASP A 625 26.95 -8.98 -16.14
CA ASP A 625 26.22 -9.69 -15.09
C ASP A 625 27.02 -10.90 -14.62
N VAL A 626 26.80 -11.31 -13.37
CA VAL A 626 27.30 -12.60 -12.89
C VAL A 626 26.75 -13.74 -13.75
N ALA A 627 27.54 -14.78 -14.00
CA ALA A 627 27.05 -16.02 -14.62
C ALA A 627 27.56 -17.22 -13.84
N GLY A 628 26.77 -18.28 -13.79
CA GLY A 628 27.08 -19.45 -12.96
C GLY A 628 25.94 -20.46 -12.86
N THR A 629 26.13 -21.44 -11.99
CA THR A 629 25.15 -22.48 -11.66
C THR A 629 24.98 -22.58 -10.15
N ILE A 630 23.79 -23.01 -9.72
CA ILE A 630 23.50 -23.36 -8.33
C ILE A 630 23.09 -24.83 -8.31
N ASN A 631 23.77 -25.66 -7.52
CA ASN A 631 23.60 -27.12 -7.52
C ASN A 631 23.79 -27.79 -8.89
N GLY A 632 24.66 -27.24 -9.74
CA GLY A 632 24.82 -27.66 -11.14
C GLY A 632 23.63 -27.30 -12.05
N GLU A 633 22.58 -26.68 -11.53
CA GLU A 633 21.43 -26.22 -12.30
C GLU A 633 21.70 -24.81 -12.86
N PRO A 634 21.22 -24.49 -14.08
CA PRO A 634 21.49 -23.21 -14.70
C PRO A 634 20.82 -22.07 -13.94
N ALA A 635 21.53 -20.95 -13.81
CA ALA A 635 21.06 -19.76 -13.12
C ALA A 635 21.28 -18.50 -13.98
N THR A 636 20.34 -17.57 -13.90
CA THR A 636 20.38 -16.28 -14.62
C THR A 636 20.92 -15.19 -13.70
N GLY A 637 21.95 -14.49 -14.16
CA GLY A 637 22.48 -13.33 -13.46
C GLY A 637 21.86 -12.01 -13.84
N ARG A 638 21.79 -11.10 -12.89
CA ARG A 638 21.47 -9.67 -13.07
C ARG A 638 22.30 -8.86 -12.09
N GLY A 639 23.28 -8.10 -12.59
CA GLY A 639 24.31 -7.48 -11.78
C GLY A 639 25.01 -8.52 -10.91
N GLN A 640 25.00 -8.31 -9.60
CA GLN A 640 25.57 -9.24 -8.62
C GLN A 640 24.61 -10.35 -8.19
N PHE A 641 23.38 -10.42 -8.71
CA PHE A 641 22.40 -11.40 -8.26
C PHE A 641 22.35 -12.59 -9.22
N LEU A 642 22.50 -13.80 -8.70
CA LEU A 642 22.38 -15.05 -9.46
C LEU A 642 21.11 -15.78 -9.01
N THR A 643 20.19 -16.04 -9.94
CA THR A 643 18.87 -16.64 -9.64
C THR A 643 18.71 -17.96 -10.39
N GLY A 644 18.39 -19.04 -9.69
CA GLY A 644 18.06 -20.32 -10.33
C GLY A 644 16.86 -20.19 -11.26
N ASN A 645 16.98 -20.77 -12.45
CA ASN A 645 16.02 -20.58 -13.54
C ASN A 645 14.66 -21.23 -13.23
N SER A 646 13.60 -20.68 -13.85
CA SER A 646 12.27 -21.28 -13.75
C SER A 646 12.25 -22.69 -14.38
N GLY A 647 11.61 -23.64 -13.71
CA GLY A 647 11.57 -25.05 -14.10
C GLY A 647 12.73 -25.88 -13.55
N ASN A 648 13.71 -25.26 -12.87
CA ASN A 648 14.77 -26.00 -12.19
C ASN A 648 14.18 -26.92 -11.10
N PRO A 649 14.60 -28.20 -11.01
CA PRO A 649 13.97 -29.13 -10.09
C PRO A 649 14.23 -28.82 -8.61
N ASN A 650 15.32 -28.11 -8.28
CA ASN A 650 15.67 -27.79 -6.89
C ASN A 650 15.83 -26.29 -6.64
N THR A 651 16.41 -25.55 -7.58
CA THR A 651 16.85 -24.16 -7.38
C THR A 651 15.93 -23.11 -8.01
N ASP A 652 14.75 -23.48 -8.52
CA ASP A 652 13.82 -22.53 -9.15
C ASP A 652 13.53 -21.35 -8.20
N GLY A 653 13.92 -20.15 -8.63
CA GLY A 653 13.72 -18.92 -7.89
C GLY A 653 14.61 -18.72 -6.66
N LEU A 654 15.58 -19.61 -6.42
CA LEU A 654 16.62 -19.41 -5.41
C LEU A 654 17.56 -18.30 -5.88
N GLN A 655 17.62 -17.20 -5.14
CA GLN A 655 18.47 -16.08 -5.45
C GLN A 655 19.55 -15.89 -4.39
N ILE A 656 20.77 -15.70 -4.88
CA ILE A 656 21.93 -15.31 -4.09
C ILE A 656 22.54 -14.02 -4.64
N ARG A 657 23.20 -13.26 -3.77
CA ARG A 657 24.10 -12.19 -4.17
C ARG A 657 25.51 -12.74 -4.22
N VAL A 658 26.27 -12.36 -5.24
CA VAL A 658 27.62 -12.79 -5.52
C VAL A 658 28.53 -11.56 -5.54
N THR A 659 29.51 -11.53 -4.65
CA THR A 659 30.55 -10.48 -4.57
C THR A 659 31.93 -10.99 -4.97
N ALA A 660 32.00 -12.20 -5.51
CA ALA A 660 33.22 -12.78 -6.09
C ALA A 660 33.84 -11.85 -7.14
N THR A 661 35.17 -11.77 -7.14
CA THR A 661 35.96 -10.94 -8.08
C THR A 661 36.67 -11.77 -9.15
N THR A 662 36.67 -13.10 -9.03
CA THR A 662 37.18 -14.04 -10.03
C THR A 662 36.19 -15.20 -10.25
N PRO A 663 36.16 -15.85 -11.42
CA PRO A 663 35.43 -17.11 -11.58
C PRO A 663 35.97 -18.20 -10.65
N GLY A 664 35.11 -19.14 -10.22
CA GLY A 664 35.47 -20.23 -9.32
C GLY A 664 34.26 -20.85 -8.58
N THR A 665 34.54 -21.82 -7.72
CA THR A 665 33.55 -22.43 -6.81
C THR A 665 33.57 -21.71 -5.46
N TYR A 666 32.41 -21.27 -4.99
CA TYR A 666 32.26 -20.39 -3.81
C TYR A 666 31.41 -21.04 -2.71
N GLY A 667 31.72 -22.28 -2.36
CA GLY A 667 31.02 -23.02 -1.30
C GLY A 667 29.58 -23.40 -1.66
N VAL A 668 28.72 -23.48 -0.64
CA VAL A 668 27.35 -23.97 -0.78
C VAL A 668 26.32 -23.03 -0.15
N VAL A 669 25.08 -23.12 -0.63
CA VAL A 669 23.88 -22.52 -0.03
C VAL A 669 23.08 -23.62 0.68
N HIS A 670 22.92 -23.52 1.99
CA HIS A 670 22.00 -24.36 2.75
C HIS A 670 20.64 -23.68 2.80
N PHE A 671 19.68 -24.17 2.02
CA PHE A 671 18.32 -23.65 2.00
C PHE A 671 17.38 -24.62 2.73
N THR A 672 16.58 -24.09 3.65
CA THR A 672 15.67 -24.88 4.48
C THR A 672 14.29 -24.23 4.50
N ARG A 673 13.25 -25.03 4.70
CA ARG A 673 11.88 -24.56 4.87
C ARG A 673 11.36 -25.02 6.22
N GLY A 674 11.10 -24.07 7.12
CA GLY A 674 10.49 -24.34 8.40
C GLY A 674 9.06 -24.85 8.30
N VAL A 675 8.53 -25.30 9.43
CA VAL A 675 7.25 -26.00 9.53
C VAL A 675 6.07 -25.15 9.03
N ALA A 676 6.02 -23.87 9.39
CA ALA A 676 4.94 -22.99 8.95
C ALA A 676 4.95 -22.82 7.42
N ASP A 677 6.11 -22.66 6.82
CA ASP A 677 6.23 -22.59 5.37
C ASP A 677 5.84 -23.91 4.67
N LEU A 678 6.28 -25.05 5.21
CA LEU A 678 5.92 -26.39 4.69
C LEU A 678 4.40 -26.65 4.76
N VAL A 679 3.76 -26.29 5.88
CA VAL A 679 2.31 -26.42 6.06
C VAL A 679 1.58 -25.47 5.11
N ARG A 680 2.03 -24.21 4.99
CA ARG A 680 1.46 -23.22 4.07
C ARG A 680 1.50 -23.70 2.62
N LEU A 681 2.63 -24.23 2.15
CA LEU A 681 2.77 -24.72 0.78
C LEU A 681 1.85 -25.91 0.51
N TYR A 682 1.80 -26.87 1.43
CA TYR A 682 0.93 -28.04 1.28
C TYR A 682 -0.55 -27.67 1.30
N THR A 683 -0.97 -26.84 2.25
CA THR A 683 -2.37 -26.38 2.34
C THR A 683 -2.77 -25.54 1.12
N ARG A 684 -1.86 -24.73 0.57
CA ARG A 684 -2.07 -24.02 -0.70
C ARG A 684 -2.25 -24.99 -1.87
N GLN A 685 -1.42 -26.03 -1.97
CA GLN A 685 -1.54 -27.04 -3.02
C GLN A 685 -2.89 -27.78 -2.95
N VAL A 686 -3.28 -28.24 -1.76
CA VAL A 686 -4.52 -29.01 -1.55
C VAL A 686 -5.78 -28.16 -1.79
N THR A 687 -5.72 -26.86 -1.51
CA THR A 687 -6.85 -25.94 -1.68
C THR A 687 -6.85 -25.20 -3.02
N ASP A 688 -5.90 -25.50 -3.89
CA ASP A 688 -5.78 -24.90 -5.22
C ASP A 688 -7.07 -25.09 -6.01
N ILE A 689 -7.53 -24.01 -6.63
CA ILE A 689 -8.85 -23.97 -7.29
C ILE A 689 -8.86 -24.71 -8.64
N VAL A 690 -7.69 -25.00 -9.21
CA VAL A 690 -7.55 -25.64 -10.52
C VAL A 690 -7.18 -27.12 -10.36
N SER A 691 -6.22 -27.42 -9.49
CA SER A 691 -5.50 -28.70 -9.42
C SER A 691 -5.42 -29.30 -8.01
N GLY A 692 -6.09 -28.71 -7.02
CA GLY A 692 -6.03 -29.19 -5.63
C GLY A 692 -6.84 -30.46 -5.40
N ASP A 693 -6.39 -31.30 -4.47
CA ASP A 693 -7.08 -32.55 -4.10
C ASP A 693 -8.54 -32.32 -3.70
N LEU A 694 -8.81 -31.21 -2.98
CA LEU A 694 -10.17 -30.85 -2.59
C LEU A 694 -11.03 -30.40 -3.77
N LYS A 695 -10.43 -29.80 -4.79
CA LYS A 695 -11.13 -29.45 -6.03
C LYS A 695 -11.57 -30.73 -6.75
N TYR A 696 -10.68 -31.70 -6.91
CA TYR A 696 -11.00 -32.97 -7.55
C TYR A 696 -12.08 -33.77 -6.79
N ALA A 697 -12.00 -33.82 -5.46
CA ALA A 697 -13.02 -34.47 -4.64
C ALA A 697 -14.40 -33.81 -4.82
N LYS A 698 -14.45 -32.47 -4.85
CA LYS A 698 -15.69 -31.72 -5.07
C LYS A 698 -16.24 -31.88 -6.48
N ASP A 699 -15.39 -31.84 -7.51
CA ASP A 699 -15.83 -32.05 -8.90
C ASP A 699 -16.50 -33.42 -9.07
N THR A 700 -15.91 -34.46 -8.47
CA THR A 700 -16.47 -35.81 -8.47
C THR A 700 -17.87 -35.84 -7.85
N LEU A 701 -18.08 -35.14 -6.72
CA LEU A 701 -19.39 -35.05 -6.08
C LEU A 701 -20.38 -34.24 -6.93
N GLN A 702 -19.94 -33.15 -7.58
CA GLN A 702 -20.77 -32.35 -8.50
C GLN A 702 -21.24 -33.18 -9.69
N ASP A 703 -20.37 -33.97 -10.29
CA ASP A 703 -20.70 -34.85 -11.40
C ASP A 703 -21.71 -35.94 -10.97
N GLN A 704 -21.57 -36.50 -9.77
CA GLN A 704 -22.55 -37.44 -9.21
C GLN A 704 -23.92 -36.79 -8.99
N ILE A 705 -23.95 -35.55 -8.47
CA ILE A 705 -25.19 -34.80 -8.27
C ILE A 705 -25.86 -34.53 -9.62
N LYS A 706 -25.09 -34.11 -10.64
CA LYS A 706 -25.58 -33.86 -11.99
C LYS A 706 -26.17 -35.14 -12.61
N ALA A 707 -25.49 -36.27 -12.48
CA ALA A 707 -26.00 -37.55 -12.97
C ALA A 707 -27.33 -37.96 -12.31
N ILE A 708 -27.48 -37.69 -11.00
CA ILE A 708 -28.74 -37.91 -10.27
C ILE A 708 -29.83 -36.95 -10.75
N ASP A 709 -29.51 -35.68 -10.99
CA ASP A 709 -30.45 -34.70 -11.53
C ASP A 709 -30.97 -35.11 -12.91
N ASP A 710 -30.08 -35.54 -13.79
CA ASP A 710 -30.43 -36.04 -15.12
C ASP A 710 -31.32 -37.30 -15.01
N GLN A 711 -31.03 -38.20 -14.07
CA GLN A 711 -31.86 -39.39 -13.82
C GLN A 711 -33.25 -39.02 -13.29
N MET A 712 -33.33 -38.08 -12.34
CA MET A 712 -34.61 -37.59 -11.83
C MET A 712 -35.43 -36.92 -12.93
N GLN A 713 -34.80 -36.15 -13.82
CA GLN A 713 -35.50 -35.54 -14.96
C GLN A 713 -36.08 -36.59 -15.89
N ARG A 714 -35.29 -37.61 -16.28
CA ARG A 714 -35.79 -38.72 -17.12
C ARG A 714 -36.99 -39.44 -16.50
N ILE A 715 -36.93 -39.72 -15.19
CA ILE A 715 -38.03 -40.38 -14.48
C ILE A 715 -39.26 -39.47 -14.43
N ARG A 716 -39.10 -38.16 -14.18
CA ARG A 716 -40.22 -37.21 -14.19
C ARG A 716 -40.92 -37.19 -15.55
N GLU A 717 -40.16 -37.13 -16.64
CA GLU A 717 -40.70 -37.17 -18.00
C GLU A 717 -41.44 -38.49 -18.29
N GLU A 718 -40.90 -39.63 -17.83
CA GLU A 718 -41.54 -40.93 -17.99
C GLU A 718 -42.86 -41.03 -17.21
N VAL A 719 -42.88 -40.59 -15.94
CA VAL A 719 -44.09 -40.55 -15.11
C VAL A 719 -45.15 -39.66 -15.76
N SER A 720 -44.77 -38.48 -16.28
CA SER A 720 -45.71 -37.59 -16.98
C SER A 720 -46.27 -38.22 -18.26
N ARG A 721 -45.42 -38.89 -19.07
CA ARG A 721 -45.89 -39.63 -20.26
C ARG A 721 -46.84 -40.77 -19.90
N LYS A 722 -46.53 -41.54 -18.84
CA LYS A 722 -47.40 -42.63 -18.38
C LYS A 722 -48.73 -42.08 -17.88
N GLN A 723 -48.74 -40.98 -17.13
CA GLN A 723 -49.95 -40.33 -16.66
C GLN A 723 -50.86 -39.92 -17.83
N LEU A 724 -50.29 -39.34 -18.89
CA LEU A 724 -51.04 -38.97 -20.10
C LEU A 724 -51.63 -40.20 -20.80
N MET A 725 -50.81 -41.24 -21.02
CA MET A 725 -51.27 -42.49 -21.63
C MET A 725 -52.38 -43.16 -20.81
N LEU A 726 -52.25 -43.21 -19.48
CA LEU A 726 -53.29 -43.77 -18.61
C LEU A 726 -54.59 -42.97 -18.73
N ARG A 727 -54.53 -41.62 -18.70
CA ARG A 727 -55.69 -40.75 -18.93
C ARG A 727 -56.36 -41.04 -20.27
N GLU A 728 -55.59 -41.20 -21.35
CA GLU A 728 -56.15 -41.57 -22.65
C GLU A 728 -56.80 -42.96 -22.66
N GLN A 729 -56.16 -43.95 -22.04
CA GLN A 729 -56.69 -45.31 -21.95
C GLN A 729 -58.00 -45.35 -21.17
N PHE A 730 -58.07 -44.67 -20.02
CA PHE A 730 -59.31 -44.56 -19.25
C PHE A 730 -60.39 -43.81 -20.01
N ALA A 731 -60.07 -42.73 -20.73
CA ALA A 731 -61.03 -42.00 -21.56
C ALA A 731 -61.56 -42.84 -22.75
N ARG A 732 -60.76 -43.76 -23.32
CA ARG A 732 -61.23 -44.72 -24.35
C ARG A 732 -62.11 -45.81 -23.74
N LEU A 733 -61.75 -46.30 -22.56
CA LEU A 733 -62.53 -47.28 -21.82
C LEU A 733 -63.91 -46.73 -21.46
N GLU A 734 -63.98 -45.51 -20.93
CA GLU A 734 -65.25 -44.83 -20.61
C GLU A 734 -66.14 -44.68 -21.85
N ARG A 735 -65.57 -44.28 -22.99
CA ARG A 735 -66.31 -44.21 -24.27
C ARG A 735 -66.86 -45.56 -24.70
N SER A 736 -66.05 -46.62 -24.59
CA SER A 736 -66.45 -47.98 -24.98
C SER A 736 -67.57 -48.50 -24.05
N ILE A 737 -67.47 -48.24 -22.74
CA ILE A 737 -68.48 -48.64 -21.76
C ILE A 737 -69.77 -47.84 -21.94
N SER A 738 -69.67 -46.54 -22.19
CA SER A 738 -70.84 -45.70 -22.51
C SER A 738 -71.54 -46.19 -23.78
N GLN A 739 -70.79 -46.58 -24.81
CA GLN A 739 -71.35 -47.22 -26.01
C GLN A 739 -72.02 -48.56 -25.69
N MET A 740 -71.39 -49.44 -24.92
CA MET A 740 -71.99 -50.72 -24.49
C MET A 740 -73.24 -50.53 -23.64
N GLN A 741 -73.27 -49.52 -22.75
CA GLN A 741 -74.45 -49.17 -21.96
C GLN A 741 -75.56 -48.59 -22.83
N SER A 742 -75.22 -47.78 -23.84
CA SER A 742 -76.21 -47.30 -24.80
C SER A 742 -76.75 -48.44 -25.68
N GLN A 743 -75.92 -49.41 -26.04
CA GLN A 743 -76.32 -50.62 -26.77
C GLN A 743 -77.14 -51.55 -25.89
N SER A 744 -76.80 -51.74 -24.62
CA SER A 744 -77.58 -52.54 -23.68
C SER A 744 -78.91 -51.87 -23.35
N ALA A 745 -78.96 -50.54 -23.23
CA ALA A 745 -80.21 -49.78 -23.09
C ALA A 745 -81.07 -49.88 -24.35
N ARG A 746 -80.47 -49.86 -25.54
CA ARG A 746 -81.17 -50.12 -26.81
C ARG A 746 -81.65 -51.57 -26.95
N LEU A 747 -80.84 -52.54 -26.55
CA LEU A 747 -81.22 -53.96 -26.51
C LEU A 747 -82.31 -54.21 -25.47
N ALA A 748 -82.25 -53.57 -24.30
CA ALA A 748 -83.31 -53.61 -23.29
C ALA A 748 -84.58 -52.91 -23.78
N ALA A 749 -84.47 -51.81 -24.53
CA ALA A 749 -85.61 -51.17 -25.18
C ALA A 749 -86.18 -52.02 -26.34
N MET A 750 -85.34 -52.73 -27.09
CA MET A 750 -85.77 -53.72 -28.10
C MET A 750 -86.39 -54.96 -27.47
N MET A 751 -85.86 -55.45 -26.35
CA MET A 751 -86.43 -56.56 -25.58
C MET A 751 -87.70 -56.16 -24.84
N GLY A 752 -87.81 -54.92 -24.36
CA GLY A 752 -89.05 -54.34 -23.85
C GLY A 752 -90.09 -54.14 -24.96
N GLY A 753 -89.64 -53.73 -26.15
CA GLY A 753 -90.44 -53.67 -27.37
C GLY A 753 -90.86 -55.05 -27.90
N MET A 754 -90.02 -56.08 -27.74
CA MET A 754 -90.32 -57.49 -28.07
C MET A 754 -91.14 -58.19 -26.98
N GLY A 755 -91.10 -57.73 -25.73
CA GLY A 755 -92.06 -58.10 -24.69
C GLY A 755 -93.45 -57.54 -25.01
N ALA A 756 -93.51 -56.33 -25.58
CA ALA A 756 -94.75 -55.79 -26.14
C ALA A 756 -95.15 -56.45 -27.48
N MET A 757 -94.19 -56.98 -28.26
CA MET A 757 -94.42 -57.70 -29.53
C MET A 757 -94.38 -59.25 -29.42
N SER A 758 -94.45 -59.83 -28.23
CA SER A 758 -94.67 -61.28 -28.05
C SER A 758 -95.88 -61.61 -27.18
N LEU A 759 -96.67 -60.58 -26.81
CA LEU A 759 -98.10 -60.76 -26.73
C LEU A 759 -98.78 -60.80 -28.11
N PHE A 760 -98.08 -60.46 -29.21
CA PHE A 760 -98.37 -60.98 -30.55
C PHE A 760 -97.16 -60.87 -31.46
N ALA A 761 -96.60 -62.02 -31.82
CA ALA A 761 -95.87 -62.32 -33.05
C ALA A 761 -95.14 -61.18 -33.80
N ARG A 762 -93.84 -61.34 -34.07
CA ARG A 762 -92.89 -62.37 -33.64
C ARG A 762 -91.51 -61.96 -34.14
#